data_AF-A0A8T6I2U8-F1
#
_entry.id   AF-A0A8T6I2U8-F1
#
_cell.length_a   1.000
_cell.length_b   1.000
_cell.length_c   1.000
_cell.angle_alpha   90.00
_cell.angle_beta   90.00
_cell.angle_gamma   90.00
#
_symmetry.space_group_name_H-M   'P 1'
#
loop_
_entity.id
_entity.type
_entity.pdbx_description
1 polymer ?
#
loop_
_entity_poly.entity_id
_entity_poly.type
_entity_poly.pdbx_seq_one_letter_code
_entity_poly.pdbx_strand_id
1 'polypeptide(L)'
;MEAPDPGVATSPGGHGKGSTGRMVLESAEPMRAYTADRTRLRGRSPAPATRCLVVAGTIGLFAWHAAAGEDVHRVAILPSGSDAERQGLVRIANNSERSGTISIDPIDESGRRFDPLTLEIAAGAVAEFTTTDLESGNPDIGLAGATGSGEGDWWLEIDSELDIQPRAYADKDGFLTPLNDPAPRRGGVHHLVTFNPGDNPNQVGLLRLVNPGTGTVAVTVRGTDDHGALSDEVALSLAAGAARTYTARELESGEDEHIDGALGGGYGKWRLDVSATDPILVMSLLASPTGHLTNLTVLQVDKSDGVNVVPLMPAASDRFDRQGFVRVVNRSMRAGTVRIGAMDDTVWAYDMPELALGAGHVAHFNSDDLESGNEDKGLSGSTGPGEGDWRLELTSPLELEVLSYIRTRTGGFVAAMHDTAPQQEGNGLTYHVPVFHPASHTAQESWLHLHNPGGEEVGLSIRGVDDAGDPAPGGEVDLKLAAGETRTLTSGQLEGGDVGLGGRLGTGSGRWRLYVAASGRLRVLSLGHSAAGPLANLSKGHPPTVDGPDLVLESLLASGTRLAAGEVLGLSATVRNQGGRASATTTLRYYRSDDDTISADDEEVGTEEVGPLTALGWSARAIETAVPNRVGAHYYGACADAVEDESDTANNCSLAVEITVPPPPDLVVASFSARPTNPEAGTSIALTATVRNRGRGESEATTLRFYRSVNATITRGDTEVGSTSVPSLASQGSIRESAGVSAPTEPGTYYYGACVDTVARESATGNNCSAAFGVTVPPPPPDLVVTANASESDLEPRSSFTLSATVRNQGSGASSATMLRYYRSADATISTSDELVGSDAVAALPAAGSETQSEDVTAPTDRGDHYYGACVGAVSRESDTTNNCSSAVKVTVTWTGNADLIIGSFGRRSLGGGLTVPGTRYEWRASALNIGDGFAEATTMRFFRWTTTETFDSEDSLVGTRAIPVLGPGEESETKIELAFPEGAATYYHRACVDTVAHESDSTNNCAEISGQVGHGGGTVLRHRAPTSRAR
;
A
#
# COMPACT_ATOMS: atom_id res chain seq x y z
N MET A 1 -3.04 23.31 -56.57
CA MET A 1 -1.79 22.88 -57.21
C MET A 1 -0.77 22.70 -56.10
N GLU A 2 0.10 21.72 -56.22
CA GLU A 2 0.79 21.11 -55.07
C GLU A 2 2.05 21.84 -54.54
N ALA A 3 2.52 21.33 -53.41
CA ALA A 3 3.85 21.52 -52.80
C ALA A 3 4.79 20.38 -53.31
N PRO A 4 5.85 19.87 -52.62
CA PRO A 4 6.56 20.36 -51.42
C PRO A 4 8.13 20.28 -51.44
N ASP A 5 8.78 21.25 -50.80
CA ASP A 5 9.68 21.09 -49.60
C ASP A 5 10.99 20.21 -49.67
N PRO A 6 11.84 20.02 -48.61
CA PRO A 6 13.20 20.62 -48.62
C PRO A 6 14.35 19.75 -48.01
N GLY A 7 15.51 20.36 -47.67
CA GLY A 7 16.54 19.78 -46.77
C GLY A 7 17.81 20.65 -46.56
N VAL A 8 18.29 20.84 -45.31
CA VAL A 8 19.45 21.70 -44.91
C VAL A 8 20.17 21.13 -43.65
N ALA A 9 21.42 21.54 -43.33
CA ALA A 9 22.30 20.90 -42.32
C ALA A 9 23.19 21.84 -41.42
N THR A 10 23.54 21.33 -40.22
CA THR A 10 24.77 21.48 -39.39
C THR A 10 25.40 22.84 -38.94
N SER A 11 25.35 23.10 -37.61
CA SER A 11 26.43 23.55 -36.65
C SER A 11 27.24 24.88 -36.85
N PRO A 12 28.20 25.34 -35.99
CA PRO A 12 28.46 25.15 -34.52
C PRO A 12 28.89 26.43 -33.71
N GLY A 13 29.01 26.35 -32.35
CA GLY A 13 30.08 27.03 -31.54
C GLY A 13 29.77 28.22 -30.58
N GLY A 14 30.56 28.41 -29.49
CA GLY A 14 30.60 29.64 -28.64
C GLY A 14 31.05 29.47 -27.15
N HIS A 15 31.69 30.51 -26.53
CA HIS A 15 32.15 30.56 -25.10
C HIS A 15 31.65 31.83 -24.35
N GLY A 16 31.59 31.87 -22.99
CA GLY A 16 31.68 33.17 -22.26
C GLY A 16 31.30 33.35 -20.76
N LYS A 17 32.18 32.97 -19.81
CA LYS A 17 32.48 33.56 -18.45
C LYS A 17 31.45 34.31 -17.54
N GLY A 18 31.44 33.90 -16.25
CA GLY A 18 31.57 34.77 -15.04
C GLY A 18 30.36 34.89 -14.08
N SER A 19 30.46 35.31 -12.80
CA SER A 19 31.53 35.26 -11.75
C SER A 19 31.07 35.88 -10.40
N THR A 20 31.74 35.52 -9.27
CA THR A 20 31.63 36.03 -7.86
C THR A 20 30.54 35.40 -6.96
N GLY A 21 30.77 35.18 -5.64
CA GLY A 21 32.02 35.21 -4.86
C GLY A 21 31.87 34.96 -3.32
N ARG A 22 32.98 34.54 -2.67
CA ARG A 22 33.47 34.68 -1.24
C ARG A 22 32.46 34.84 -0.07
N MET A 23 32.71 34.35 1.16
CA MET A 23 33.95 34.44 1.99
C MET A 23 33.88 33.37 3.12
N VAL A 24 34.81 32.40 3.28
CA VAL A 24 36.13 32.41 3.97
C VAL A 24 36.09 32.61 5.49
N LEU A 25 36.65 31.62 6.23
CA LEU A 25 37.71 31.54 7.28
C LEU A 25 37.63 30.08 7.85
N GLU A 26 38.56 29.38 8.52
CA GLU A 26 40.04 29.31 8.70
C GLU A 26 40.37 27.97 9.46
N SER A 27 41.59 27.43 9.65
CA SER A 27 42.95 27.67 9.11
C SER A 27 43.96 26.52 9.42
N ALA A 28 45.06 26.53 8.67
CA ALA A 28 46.47 26.28 9.07
C ALA A 28 47.11 24.85 9.21
N GLU A 29 48.20 24.71 8.47
CA GLU A 29 49.32 23.74 8.48
C GLU A 29 50.34 24.06 9.62
N PRO A 30 51.42 23.27 9.94
CA PRO A 30 52.46 22.86 8.95
C PRO A 30 53.32 21.58 9.19
N MET A 31 54.14 21.31 8.17
CA MET A 31 55.27 20.36 8.07
C MET A 31 56.20 20.19 9.29
N ARG A 32 56.84 19.01 9.37
CA ARG A 32 58.33 18.90 9.37
C ARG A 32 58.82 17.59 8.74
N ALA A 33 60.08 17.57 8.32
CA ALA A 33 60.74 16.46 7.60
C ALA A 33 62.15 16.20 8.18
N TYR A 34 62.79 15.06 7.88
CA TYR A 34 64.08 14.98 7.14
C TYR A 34 64.66 13.55 7.03
N THR A 35 65.37 13.30 5.92
CA THR A 35 66.42 12.26 5.68
C THR A 35 66.14 10.76 5.86
N ALA A 36 66.63 9.99 4.88
CA ALA A 36 66.94 8.57 4.98
C ALA A 36 68.45 8.34 5.17
N ASP A 37 68.86 7.12 5.55
CA ASP A 37 70.23 6.65 5.38
C ASP A 37 70.27 5.23 4.77
N ARG A 38 71.41 4.86 4.17
CA ARG A 38 71.67 3.58 3.49
C ARG A 38 72.99 2.99 3.98
N THR A 39 72.96 1.81 4.58
CA THR A 39 74.13 0.94 4.63
C THR A 39 73.85 -0.43 4.01
N ARG A 40 74.86 -0.95 3.29
CA ARG A 40 74.85 -2.25 2.60
C ARG A 40 75.75 -3.21 3.36
N LEU A 41 75.51 -4.52 3.23
CA LEU A 41 76.59 -5.51 3.17
C LEU A 41 76.23 -6.63 2.14
N ARG A 42 77.15 -7.57 1.86
CA ARG A 42 77.18 -8.37 0.62
C ARG A 42 77.45 -9.86 0.83
N GLY A 43 76.83 -10.70 -0.02
CA GLY A 43 77.30 -12.06 -0.37
C GLY A 43 76.23 -13.14 -0.16
N ARG A 44 76.07 -14.16 -1.02
CA ARG A 44 76.75 -14.48 -2.31
C ARG A 44 75.80 -15.26 -3.25
N SER A 45 76.12 -15.25 -4.55
CA SER A 45 75.35 -15.78 -5.71
C SER A 45 75.30 -17.33 -5.81
N PRO A 46 74.57 -17.99 -6.74
CA PRO A 46 73.92 -17.45 -7.96
C PRO A 46 72.49 -17.95 -8.33
N ALA A 47 71.93 -17.36 -9.40
CA ALA A 47 70.78 -17.83 -10.19
C ALA A 47 71.18 -17.90 -11.68
N PRO A 48 70.39 -18.55 -12.56
CA PRO A 48 69.35 -17.83 -13.33
C PRO A 48 68.03 -18.65 -13.45
N ALA A 49 66.92 -18.20 -14.07
CA ALA A 49 66.74 -17.07 -14.99
C ALA A 49 65.36 -16.38 -14.90
N THR A 50 65.32 -15.10 -15.32
CA THR A 50 64.18 -14.38 -15.95
C THR A 50 62.79 -14.40 -15.28
N ARG A 51 62.47 -13.32 -14.56
CA ARG A 51 61.12 -12.73 -14.52
C ARG A 51 61.19 -11.30 -15.07
N CYS A 52 60.26 -10.93 -15.96
CA CYS A 52 59.89 -9.52 -16.14
C CYS A 52 58.85 -9.16 -15.07
N LEU A 53 58.92 -7.93 -14.54
CA LEU A 53 57.95 -7.41 -13.58
C LEU A 53 57.35 -6.11 -14.13
N VAL A 54 56.04 -6.10 -14.33
CA VAL A 54 55.26 -4.86 -14.45
C VAL A 54 54.76 -4.50 -13.05
N VAL A 55 54.87 -3.23 -12.68
CA VAL A 55 54.43 -2.74 -11.37
C VAL A 55 52.96 -2.38 -11.43
N ALA A 56 52.15 -3.04 -10.61
CA ALA A 56 50.79 -2.63 -10.27
C ALA A 56 50.76 -2.16 -8.80
N GLY A 57 49.93 -1.15 -8.49
CA GLY A 57 49.84 -0.58 -7.15
C GLY A 57 48.97 -1.41 -6.21
N THR A 58 49.28 -1.37 -4.91
CA THR A 58 48.48 -2.00 -3.86
C THR A 58 47.15 -1.29 -3.66
N ILE A 59 46.05 -1.96 -3.97
CA ILE A 59 44.77 -1.80 -3.28
C ILE A 59 44.66 -2.97 -2.32
N GLY A 60 44.33 -2.70 -1.05
CA GLY A 60 44.25 -3.74 -0.04
C GLY A 60 42.94 -4.52 -0.12
N LEU A 61 42.97 -5.72 -0.70
CA LEU A 61 41.99 -6.74 -0.37
C LEU A 61 42.48 -7.50 0.87
N PHE A 62 41.61 -7.64 1.87
CA PHE A 62 41.77 -8.67 2.88
C PHE A 62 41.45 -10.01 2.23
N ALA A 63 42.48 -10.70 1.72
CA ALA A 63 42.37 -12.07 1.27
C ALA A 63 42.16 -12.97 2.49
N TRP A 64 40.90 -13.26 2.83
CA TRP A 64 40.52 -14.30 3.78
C TRP A 64 41.18 -15.61 3.32
N HIS A 65 42.21 -16.03 4.03
CA HIS A 65 42.62 -17.43 4.02
C HIS A 65 41.66 -18.13 4.97
N ALA A 66 40.53 -18.60 4.44
CA ALA A 66 39.90 -19.76 5.04
C ALA A 66 40.96 -20.87 5.04
N ALA A 67 41.19 -21.51 6.19
CA ALA A 67 41.91 -22.76 6.20
C ALA A 67 41.14 -23.78 5.35
N ALA A 68 41.83 -24.73 4.73
CA ALA A 68 41.15 -25.93 4.26
C ALA A 68 40.53 -26.60 5.50
N GLY A 69 39.27 -27.02 5.40
CA GLY A 69 38.54 -27.56 6.54
C GLY A 69 39.20 -28.83 7.07
N GLU A 70 39.39 -28.87 8.38
CA GLU A 70 39.56 -30.11 9.16
C GLU A 70 38.14 -30.63 9.48
N ASP A 71 37.94 -31.94 9.55
CA ASP A 71 36.62 -32.58 9.42
C ASP A 71 35.86 -32.62 10.76
N VAL A 72 35.32 -31.46 11.16
CA VAL A 72 34.65 -31.23 12.44
C VAL A 72 33.25 -31.85 12.50
N HIS A 73 33.13 -32.99 13.18
CA HIS A 73 31.87 -33.55 13.66
C HIS A 73 31.33 -32.76 14.87
N ARG A 74 30.02 -32.86 15.15
CA ARG A 74 29.37 -32.13 16.27
C ARG A 74 28.40 -32.98 17.09
N VAL A 75 28.48 -32.87 18.41
CA VAL A 75 27.48 -33.37 19.37
C VAL A 75 26.71 -32.16 19.91
N ALA A 76 25.42 -32.05 19.58
CA ALA A 76 24.61 -30.86 19.88
C ALA A 76 24.12 -30.75 21.35
N ILE A 77 24.11 -31.87 22.08
CA ILE A 77 23.82 -31.91 23.51
C ILE A 77 24.48 -33.13 24.16
N LEU A 78 25.07 -32.92 25.33
CA LEU A 78 25.58 -33.97 26.21
C LEU A 78 25.29 -33.55 27.67
N PRO A 79 24.39 -34.27 28.39
CA PRO A 79 24.01 -33.91 29.76
C PRO A 79 25.21 -33.69 30.68
N SER A 80 25.20 -32.60 31.46
CA SER A 80 26.32 -32.21 32.32
C SER A 80 26.72 -33.30 33.33
N GLY A 81 27.98 -33.33 33.78
CA GLY A 81 28.41 -34.20 34.89
C GLY A 81 27.71 -33.87 36.21
N SER A 82 27.06 -32.71 36.30
CA SER A 82 26.24 -32.26 37.43
C SER A 82 24.75 -32.64 37.36
N ASP A 83 24.29 -33.25 36.25
CA ASP A 83 22.94 -33.78 36.14
C ASP A 83 22.76 -34.93 37.14
N ALA A 84 21.84 -34.74 38.10
CA ALA A 84 21.61 -35.69 39.18
C ALA A 84 20.73 -36.88 38.77
N GLU A 85 20.08 -36.81 37.61
CA GLU A 85 19.26 -37.90 37.05
C GLU A 85 20.06 -38.73 36.04
N ARG A 86 20.77 -38.08 35.11
CA ARG A 86 21.41 -38.71 33.94
C ARG A 86 22.92 -38.56 33.93
N GLN A 87 23.59 -39.34 33.07
CA GLN A 87 24.89 -38.98 32.51
C GLN A 87 24.79 -38.81 31.00
N GLY A 88 25.59 -37.92 30.44
CA GLY A 88 25.91 -37.96 29.02
C GLY A 88 26.91 -39.08 28.72
N LEU A 89 26.72 -39.77 27.60
CA LEU A 89 27.65 -40.77 27.08
C LEU A 89 27.94 -40.47 25.60
N VAL A 90 29.21 -40.35 25.26
CA VAL A 90 29.69 -40.28 23.87
C VAL A 90 30.34 -41.60 23.51
N ARG A 91 29.98 -42.12 22.33
CA ARG A 91 30.49 -43.35 21.74
C ARG A 91 31.05 -43.03 20.36
N ILE A 92 32.35 -43.23 20.15
CA ILE A 92 33.00 -42.97 18.86
C ILE A 92 33.51 -44.28 18.28
N ALA A 93 32.94 -44.71 17.16
CA ALA A 93 33.51 -45.79 16.37
C ALA A 93 34.58 -45.22 15.43
N ASN A 94 35.75 -45.86 15.36
CA ASN A 94 36.70 -45.67 14.29
C ASN A 94 36.45 -46.73 13.22
N ASN A 95 36.06 -46.30 12.02
CA ASN A 95 35.82 -47.18 10.89
C ASN A 95 37.10 -47.41 10.05
N SER A 96 38.16 -46.62 10.29
CA SER A 96 39.43 -46.69 9.56
C SER A 96 40.19 -48.00 9.82
N GLU A 97 40.91 -48.47 8.80
CA GLU A 97 41.93 -49.54 8.93
C GLU A 97 43.18 -49.12 9.75
N ARG A 98 43.24 -47.87 10.24
CA ARG A 98 44.34 -47.32 11.05
C ARG A 98 43.86 -46.84 12.42
N SER A 99 44.72 -46.99 13.42
CA SER A 99 44.60 -46.32 14.72
C SER A 99 45.03 -44.85 14.61
N GLY A 100 44.62 -44.00 15.55
CA GLY A 100 45.07 -42.62 15.65
C GLY A 100 44.41 -41.83 16.78
N THR A 101 44.68 -40.53 16.80
CA THR A 101 44.17 -39.56 17.78
C THR A 101 42.97 -38.80 17.23
N ILE A 102 42.00 -38.52 18.09
CA ILE A 102 40.86 -37.62 17.86
C ILE A 102 41.03 -36.39 18.76
N SER A 103 40.78 -35.18 18.25
CA SER A 103 40.62 -33.96 19.05
C SER A 103 39.16 -33.80 19.47
N ILE A 104 38.92 -33.42 20.73
CA ILE A 104 37.60 -33.15 21.29
C ILE A 104 37.63 -31.76 21.90
N ASP A 105 36.94 -30.83 21.27
CA ASP A 105 36.79 -29.43 21.66
C ASP A 105 35.47 -29.25 22.43
N PRO A 106 35.49 -29.08 23.77
CA PRO A 106 34.29 -29.03 24.59
C PRO A 106 33.82 -27.59 24.79
N ILE A 107 32.51 -27.37 24.66
CA ILE A 107 31.87 -26.06 24.82
C ILE A 107 30.68 -26.20 25.79
N ASP A 108 30.65 -25.35 26.82
CA ASP A 108 29.52 -25.32 27.76
C ASP A 108 28.35 -24.46 27.25
N GLU A 109 27.21 -24.46 27.94
CA GLU A 109 25.98 -23.80 27.47
C GLU A 109 26.16 -22.27 27.33
N SER A 110 27.05 -21.66 28.13
CA SER A 110 27.41 -20.24 28.02
C SER A 110 28.14 -19.88 26.71
N GLY A 111 28.65 -20.89 26.00
CA GLY A 111 29.53 -20.74 24.83
C GLY A 111 31.01 -20.67 25.17
N ARG A 112 31.38 -20.96 26.42
CA ARG A 112 32.78 -21.05 26.85
C ARG A 112 33.40 -22.33 26.30
N ARG A 113 34.38 -22.15 25.41
CA ARG A 113 35.28 -23.22 24.95
C ARG A 113 36.34 -23.54 26.01
N PHE A 114 36.71 -24.81 26.12
CA PHE A 114 37.74 -25.32 27.01
C PHE A 114 39.00 -25.72 26.21
N ASP A 115 40.09 -26.06 26.89
CA ASP A 115 41.28 -26.62 26.22
C ASP A 115 40.91 -27.99 25.60
N PRO A 116 41.35 -28.32 24.36
CA PRO A 116 40.99 -29.58 23.71
C PRO A 116 41.48 -30.81 24.47
N LEU A 117 40.64 -31.84 24.52
CA LEU A 117 41.03 -33.19 24.94
C LEU A 117 41.46 -34.01 23.73
N THR A 118 42.29 -35.04 23.97
CA THR A 118 42.71 -35.99 22.94
C THR A 118 42.31 -37.40 23.30
N LEU A 119 41.80 -38.16 22.34
CA LEU A 119 41.36 -39.55 22.51
C LEU A 119 42.09 -40.47 21.52
N GLU A 120 42.86 -41.42 22.03
CA GLU A 120 43.51 -42.47 21.23
C GLU A 120 42.54 -43.61 20.94
N ILE A 121 42.33 -43.96 19.66
CA ILE A 121 41.45 -45.06 19.25
C ILE A 121 42.16 -46.03 18.28
N ALA A 122 41.88 -47.33 18.44
CA ALA A 122 42.45 -48.37 17.59
C ALA A 122 41.70 -48.51 16.25
N ALA A 123 42.36 -49.05 15.22
CA ALA A 123 41.75 -49.41 13.94
C ALA A 123 40.49 -50.28 14.14
N GLY A 124 39.37 -49.91 13.52
CA GLY A 124 38.10 -50.64 13.62
C GLY A 124 37.40 -50.64 14.99
N ALA A 125 37.99 -50.07 16.04
CA ALA A 125 37.51 -50.15 17.42
C ALA A 125 36.47 -49.08 17.77
N VAL A 126 35.93 -49.15 18.99
CA VAL A 126 35.01 -48.15 19.57
C VAL A 126 35.56 -47.66 20.90
N ALA A 127 35.57 -46.34 21.10
CA ALA A 127 35.83 -45.72 22.39
C ALA A 127 34.53 -45.14 22.97
N GLU A 128 34.36 -45.22 24.30
CA GLU A 128 33.25 -44.61 25.03
C GLU A 128 33.78 -43.72 26.14
N PHE A 129 33.19 -42.53 26.32
CA PHE A 129 33.44 -41.68 27.48
C PHE A 129 32.14 -41.03 27.98
N THR A 130 31.99 -40.92 29.29
CA THR A 130 30.88 -40.19 29.92
C THR A 130 31.22 -38.71 30.10
N THR A 131 30.24 -37.88 30.44
CA THR A 131 30.52 -36.49 30.87
C THR A 131 31.40 -36.43 32.13
N THR A 132 31.30 -37.43 33.02
CA THR A 132 32.23 -37.55 34.17
C THR A 132 33.69 -37.77 33.70
N ASP A 133 33.90 -38.55 32.63
CA ASP A 133 35.23 -38.76 32.02
C ASP A 133 35.73 -37.51 31.28
N LEU A 134 34.85 -36.76 30.63
CA LEU A 134 35.16 -35.45 30.00
C LEU A 134 35.61 -34.42 31.07
N GLU A 135 34.88 -34.33 32.17
CA GLU A 135 35.12 -33.37 33.24
C GLU A 135 36.33 -33.74 34.12
N SER A 136 36.64 -35.03 34.27
CA SER A 136 37.72 -35.54 35.15
C SER A 136 38.99 -36.01 34.43
N GLY A 137 38.88 -36.37 33.14
CA GLY A 137 39.88 -37.12 32.39
C GLY A 137 39.89 -38.61 32.72
N ASN A 138 40.11 -39.47 31.72
CA ASN A 138 40.20 -40.92 31.92
C ASN A 138 41.24 -41.58 30.98
N PRO A 139 42.51 -41.68 31.40
CA PRO A 139 43.57 -42.23 30.55
C PRO A 139 43.46 -43.75 30.33
N ASP A 140 42.67 -44.48 31.14
CA ASP A 140 42.51 -45.93 30.99
C ASP A 140 41.64 -46.31 29.77
N ILE A 141 40.81 -45.37 29.28
CA ILE A 141 40.08 -45.45 28.01
C ILE A 141 40.77 -44.69 26.86
N GLY A 142 42.00 -44.19 27.08
CA GLY A 142 42.75 -43.38 26.10
C GLY A 142 42.37 -41.91 26.04
N LEU A 143 41.50 -41.40 26.92
CA LEU A 143 41.10 -39.99 26.98
C LEU A 143 42.08 -39.17 27.84
N ALA A 144 42.85 -38.30 27.21
CA ALA A 144 43.84 -37.44 27.84
C ALA A 144 43.43 -35.96 27.83
N GLY A 145 43.53 -35.32 29.00
CA GLY A 145 42.97 -33.99 29.28
C GLY A 145 41.75 -34.08 30.20
N ALA A 146 41.22 -32.94 30.63
CA ALA A 146 40.03 -32.83 31.47
C ALA A 146 39.51 -31.38 31.44
N THR A 147 38.19 -31.16 31.31
CA THR A 147 37.64 -29.79 31.30
C THR A 147 37.49 -29.18 32.69
N GLY A 148 37.26 -30.01 33.71
CA GLY A 148 36.56 -29.59 34.92
C GLY A 148 35.08 -29.23 34.64
N SER A 149 34.35 -28.82 35.68
CA SER A 149 32.93 -28.45 35.58
C SER A 149 32.69 -27.23 34.67
N GLY A 150 31.74 -27.36 33.74
CA GLY A 150 31.19 -26.28 32.92
C GLY A 150 29.86 -25.73 33.46
N GLU A 151 29.20 -24.89 32.65
CA GLU A 151 27.84 -24.37 32.90
C GLU A 151 26.82 -24.98 31.94
N GLY A 152 25.73 -25.56 32.47
CA GLY A 152 24.65 -26.16 31.67
C GLY A 152 25.06 -27.45 30.96
N ASP A 153 24.28 -27.87 29.96
CA ASP A 153 24.59 -29.06 29.17
C ASP A 153 25.62 -28.75 28.08
N TRP A 154 26.59 -29.65 27.92
CA TRP A 154 27.68 -29.48 26.98
C TRP A 154 27.23 -29.63 25.52
N TRP A 155 28.00 -29.07 24.60
CA TRP A 155 28.05 -29.50 23.21
C TRP A 155 29.52 -29.62 22.78
N LEU A 156 29.81 -30.51 21.82
CA LEU A 156 31.19 -30.83 21.43
C LEU A 156 31.41 -30.58 19.95
N GLU A 157 32.61 -30.11 19.62
CA GLU A 157 33.23 -30.26 18.31
C GLU A 157 34.27 -31.38 18.40
N ILE A 158 34.33 -32.25 17.39
CA ILE A 158 35.17 -33.45 17.38
C ILE A 158 35.85 -33.52 16.02
N ASP A 159 37.17 -33.47 15.99
CA ASP A 159 37.99 -33.39 14.78
C ASP A 159 38.98 -34.56 14.71
N SER A 160 39.20 -35.11 13.50
CA SER A 160 40.12 -36.24 13.29
C SER A 160 40.49 -36.42 11.81
N GLU A 161 41.71 -36.92 11.56
CA GLU A 161 42.05 -37.48 10.25
C GLU A 161 41.49 -38.92 10.03
N LEU A 162 40.80 -39.48 11.03
CA LEU A 162 40.20 -40.81 10.98
C LEU A 162 38.76 -40.72 10.50
N ASP A 163 38.34 -41.71 9.70
CA ASP A 163 36.92 -41.97 9.47
C ASP A 163 36.26 -42.41 10.79
N ILE A 164 35.58 -41.47 11.44
CA ILE A 164 34.95 -41.64 12.75
C ILE A 164 33.44 -41.43 12.72
N GLN A 165 32.77 -42.12 13.62
CA GLN A 165 31.34 -41.99 13.84
C GLN A 165 31.06 -41.71 15.32
N PRO A 166 31.12 -40.45 15.76
CA PRO A 166 30.71 -40.04 17.10
C PRO A 166 29.19 -40.09 17.25
N ARG A 167 28.74 -40.53 18.42
CA ARG A 167 27.33 -40.70 18.79
C ARG A 167 27.12 -40.26 20.23
N ALA A 168 25.98 -39.64 20.53
CA ALA A 168 25.62 -39.16 21.85
C ALA A 168 24.36 -39.84 22.39
N TYR A 169 24.35 -40.12 23.68
CA TYR A 169 23.26 -40.74 24.42
C TYR A 169 23.08 -40.07 25.79
N ALA A 170 21.85 -40.06 26.31
CA ALA A 170 21.65 -39.99 27.76
C ALA A 170 21.65 -41.42 28.31
N ASP A 171 22.40 -41.63 29.38
CA ASP A 171 22.31 -42.83 30.20
C ASP A 171 21.48 -42.53 31.46
N LYS A 172 20.44 -43.35 31.69
CA LYS A 172 19.70 -43.42 32.95
C LYS A 172 19.84 -44.83 33.53
N ASP A 173 20.67 -44.99 34.57
CA ASP A 173 20.83 -46.24 35.32
C ASP A 173 21.21 -47.48 34.46
N GLY A 174 21.92 -47.27 33.34
CA GLY A 174 22.30 -48.30 32.37
C GLY A 174 21.33 -48.48 31.20
N PHE A 175 20.32 -47.60 31.08
CA PHE A 175 19.39 -47.52 29.95
C PHE A 175 19.74 -46.32 29.07
N LEU A 176 20.16 -46.58 27.83
CA LEU A 176 20.47 -45.53 26.86
C LEU A 176 19.26 -45.05 26.09
N THR A 177 19.20 -43.74 25.86
CA THR A 177 18.36 -43.06 24.87
C THR A 177 19.22 -42.22 23.92
N PRO A 178 18.96 -42.22 22.61
CA PRO A 178 19.79 -41.47 21.65
C PRO A 178 19.56 -39.96 21.74
N LEU A 179 20.65 -39.21 21.72
CA LEU A 179 20.72 -37.74 21.57
C LEU A 179 21.47 -37.33 20.28
N ASN A 180 21.64 -38.27 19.36
CA ASN A 180 22.14 -38.02 18.00
C ASN A 180 21.16 -37.12 17.23
N ASP A 181 21.59 -36.63 16.06
CA ASP A 181 20.73 -36.07 15.00
C ASP A 181 20.02 -34.73 15.32
N PRO A 182 20.68 -33.58 15.05
CA PRO A 182 20.02 -32.28 14.99
C PRO A 182 19.14 -32.16 13.73
N ALA A 183 18.17 -31.25 13.78
CA ALA A 183 17.12 -31.12 12.78
C ALA A 183 17.68 -30.63 11.42
N PRO A 184 17.23 -31.22 10.30
CA PRO A 184 17.71 -30.83 8.97
C PRO A 184 17.22 -29.42 8.64
N ARG A 185 18.10 -28.62 8.04
CA ARG A 185 17.75 -27.30 7.51
C ARG A 185 17.27 -27.44 6.07
N ARG A 186 16.10 -26.89 5.73
CA ARG A 186 15.54 -26.86 4.36
C ARG A 186 15.00 -25.45 4.09
N GLY A 187 15.35 -24.85 2.95
CA GLY A 187 14.93 -23.48 2.63
C GLY A 187 15.34 -22.42 3.68
N GLY A 188 16.40 -22.68 4.46
CA GLY A 188 16.85 -21.82 5.56
C GLY A 188 16.18 -22.08 6.93
N VAL A 189 15.21 -23.00 7.01
CA VAL A 189 14.39 -23.29 8.22
C VAL A 189 14.64 -24.73 8.69
N HIS A 190 14.62 -24.97 10.01
CA HIS A 190 14.59 -26.31 10.60
C HIS A 190 13.14 -26.63 11.00
N HIS A 191 12.61 -27.76 10.54
CA HIS A 191 11.21 -28.16 10.78
C HIS A 191 11.12 -29.25 11.85
N LEU A 192 10.46 -28.96 12.97
CA LEU A 192 10.26 -29.88 14.09
C LEU A 192 8.80 -30.38 14.09
N VAL A 193 8.60 -31.65 13.73
CA VAL A 193 7.26 -32.21 13.44
C VAL A 193 6.45 -32.54 14.71
N THR A 194 7.13 -32.71 15.85
CA THR A 194 6.52 -32.95 17.15
C THR A 194 7.23 -32.14 18.21
N PHE A 195 6.48 -31.28 18.89
CA PHE A 195 6.90 -30.60 20.11
C PHE A 195 5.71 -30.60 21.09
N ASN A 196 5.94 -31.09 22.31
CA ASN A 196 4.87 -31.25 23.30
C ASN A 196 4.54 -29.90 23.97
N PRO A 197 3.25 -29.58 24.20
CA PRO A 197 2.85 -28.32 24.82
C PRO A 197 3.23 -28.22 26.30
N GLY A 198 3.33 -26.99 26.80
CA GLY A 198 3.71 -26.65 28.18
C GLY A 198 2.67 -26.97 29.24
N ASP A 199 1.45 -27.37 28.84
CA ASP A 199 0.38 -27.86 29.73
C ASP A 199 0.54 -29.35 30.11
N ASN A 200 1.50 -30.07 29.50
CA ASN A 200 1.75 -31.49 29.74
C ASN A 200 3.01 -31.72 30.63
N PRO A 201 2.90 -31.60 31.98
CA PRO A 201 4.03 -31.74 32.89
C PRO A 201 4.63 -33.15 32.95
N ASN A 202 3.95 -34.16 32.38
CA ASN A 202 4.43 -35.53 32.37
C ASN A 202 5.30 -35.87 31.15
N GLN A 203 5.43 -34.94 30.19
CA GLN A 203 6.16 -35.12 28.94
C GLN A 203 6.59 -33.76 28.39
N VAL A 204 7.53 -33.10 29.08
CA VAL A 204 7.91 -31.71 28.80
C VAL A 204 8.69 -31.63 27.48
N GLY A 205 8.21 -30.82 26.53
CA GLY A 205 8.96 -30.48 25.32
C GLY A 205 10.10 -29.53 25.64
N LEU A 206 11.27 -29.79 25.05
CA LEU A 206 12.51 -29.03 25.25
C LEU A 206 13.15 -28.71 23.88
N LEU A 207 13.32 -27.44 23.54
CA LEU A 207 13.94 -26.96 22.31
C LEU A 207 15.41 -26.63 22.58
N ARG A 208 16.33 -27.48 22.10
CA ARG A 208 17.77 -27.20 22.14
C ARG A 208 18.17 -26.40 20.91
N LEU A 209 18.88 -25.30 21.12
CA LEU A 209 19.51 -24.47 20.09
C LEU A 209 21.00 -24.37 20.38
N VAL A 210 21.85 -24.48 19.35
CA VAL A 210 23.32 -24.35 19.46
C VAL A 210 23.83 -23.47 18.34
N ASN A 211 24.62 -22.45 18.66
CA ASN A 211 25.31 -21.62 17.69
C ASN A 211 26.80 -22.04 17.59
N PRO A 212 27.20 -22.87 16.63
CA PRO A 212 28.60 -23.22 16.43
C PRO A 212 29.43 -22.08 15.80
N GLY A 213 28.79 -21.01 15.34
CA GLY A 213 29.42 -19.89 14.66
C GLY A 213 30.21 -18.95 15.59
N THR A 214 31.09 -18.16 14.98
CA THR A 214 31.95 -17.18 15.67
C THR A 214 31.29 -15.81 15.86
N GLY A 215 30.00 -15.67 15.53
CA GLY A 215 29.21 -14.44 15.68
C GLY A 215 27.90 -14.70 16.41
N THR A 216 27.23 -13.65 16.91
CA THR A 216 25.91 -13.76 17.52
C THR A 216 24.84 -13.93 16.43
N VAL A 217 24.00 -14.95 16.56
CA VAL A 217 22.96 -15.30 15.59
C VAL A 217 21.59 -14.89 16.11
N ALA A 218 20.78 -14.23 15.27
CA ALA A 218 19.37 -14.00 15.54
C ALA A 218 18.57 -15.25 15.09
N VAL A 219 17.68 -15.71 15.94
CA VAL A 219 16.87 -16.92 15.74
C VAL A 219 15.39 -16.56 15.94
N THR A 220 14.52 -17.13 15.11
CA THR A 220 13.07 -16.92 15.18
C THR A 220 12.34 -18.26 15.08
N VAL A 221 11.47 -18.52 16.06
CA VAL A 221 10.66 -19.73 16.19
C VAL A 221 9.20 -19.38 15.93
N ARG A 222 8.54 -20.18 15.08
CA ARG A 222 7.09 -20.14 14.87
C ARG A 222 6.49 -21.51 15.18
N GLY A 223 5.29 -21.53 15.73
CA GLY A 223 4.50 -22.72 15.97
C GLY A 223 3.39 -22.90 14.94
N THR A 224 3.02 -24.15 14.67
CA THR A 224 1.73 -24.52 14.09
C THR A 224 1.08 -25.63 14.91
N ASP A 225 -0.15 -25.42 15.38
CA ASP A 225 -0.86 -26.37 16.23
C ASP A 225 -1.44 -27.56 15.45
N ASP A 226 -2.05 -28.54 16.12
CA ASP A 226 -2.62 -29.74 15.47
C ASP A 226 -3.85 -29.43 14.59
N HIS A 227 -4.47 -28.24 14.73
CA HIS A 227 -5.50 -27.72 13.81
C HIS A 227 -4.92 -26.96 12.60
N GLY A 228 -3.60 -26.77 12.51
CA GLY A 228 -2.98 -25.99 11.46
C GLY A 228 -3.00 -24.47 11.71
N ALA A 229 -3.35 -24.03 12.92
CA ALA A 229 -3.28 -22.62 13.29
C ALA A 229 -1.83 -22.21 13.59
N LEU A 230 -1.39 -21.11 12.99
CA LEU A 230 -0.07 -20.50 13.25
C LEU A 230 -0.09 -19.73 14.58
N SER A 231 1.03 -19.78 15.30
CA SER A 231 1.28 -18.92 16.46
C SER A 231 1.78 -17.52 16.04
N ASP A 232 1.89 -16.63 17.03
CA ASP A 232 2.80 -15.49 16.95
C ASP A 232 4.28 -15.95 17.00
N GLU A 233 5.22 -15.04 16.74
CA GLU A 233 6.66 -15.37 16.68
C GLU A 233 7.33 -15.28 18.07
N VAL A 234 8.31 -16.15 18.31
CA VAL A 234 9.30 -15.99 19.39
C VAL A 234 10.66 -15.67 18.74
N ALA A 235 11.23 -14.52 19.08
CA ALA A 235 12.54 -14.09 18.62
C ALA A 235 13.57 -14.14 19.76
N LEU A 236 14.81 -14.54 19.46
CA LEU A 236 15.89 -14.61 20.44
C LEU A 236 17.25 -14.41 19.78
N SER A 237 18.30 -14.20 20.58
CA SER A 237 19.67 -14.07 20.09
C SER A 237 20.61 -15.02 20.83
N LEU A 238 21.42 -15.76 20.08
CA LEU A 238 22.33 -16.78 20.60
C LEU A 238 23.77 -16.36 20.33
N ALA A 239 24.56 -16.14 21.39
CA ALA A 239 25.95 -15.67 21.28
C ALA A 239 26.84 -16.70 20.56
N ALA A 240 28.00 -16.25 20.07
CA ALA A 240 28.99 -17.12 19.42
C ALA A 240 29.39 -18.30 20.33
N GLY A 241 29.30 -19.52 19.82
CA GLY A 241 29.56 -20.75 20.58
C GLY A 241 28.47 -21.16 21.58
N ALA A 242 27.50 -20.30 21.91
CA ALA A 242 26.54 -20.57 22.97
C ALA A 242 25.44 -21.56 22.56
N ALA A 243 24.89 -22.25 23.56
CA ALA A 243 23.72 -23.10 23.42
C ALA A 243 22.63 -22.65 24.40
N ARG A 244 21.37 -23.04 24.14
CA ARG A 244 20.24 -22.84 25.06
C ARG A 244 19.22 -23.96 24.94
N THR A 245 18.62 -24.33 26.06
CA THR A 245 17.49 -25.28 26.12
C THR A 245 16.24 -24.58 26.66
N TYR A 246 15.22 -24.40 25.81
CA TYR A 246 13.95 -23.77 26.20
C TYR A 246 12.86 -24.80 26.42
N THR A 247 12.10 -24.73 27.51
CA THR A 247 10.90 -25.54 27.68
C THR A 247 9.76 -25.04 26.81
N ALA A 248 8.83 -25.93 26.47
CA ALA A 248 7.61 -25.56 25.79
C ALA A 248 6.80 -24.49 26.54
N ARG A 249 6.85 -24.48 27.89
CA ARG A 249 6.16 -23.48 28.68
C ARG A 249 6.75 -22.09 28.49
N GLU A 250 8.08 -21.95 28.55
CA GLU A 250 8.73 -20.65 28.35
C GLU A 250 8.45 -20.09 26.95
N LEU A 251 8.44 -20.94 25.92
CA LEU A 251 8.07 -20.55 24.56
C LEU A 251 6.58 -20.17 24.43
N GLU A 252 5.67 -20.85 25.12
CA GLU A 252 4.23 -20.55 25.13
C GLU A 252 3.87 -19.30 25.93
N SER A 253 4.59 -19.00 27.02
CA SER A 253 4.29 -17.88 27.93
C SER A 253 5.12 -16.61 27.71
N GLY A 254 6.31 -16.72 27.11
CA GLY A 254 7.24 -15.60 26.98
C GLY A 254 7.92 -15.22 28.30
N GLU A 255 8.08 -16.16 29.23
CA GLU A 255 8.56 -15.89 30.61
C GLU A 255 10.09 -15.95 30.81
N ASP A 256 10.89 -16.38 29.81
CA ASP A 256 12.36 -16.29 29.89
C ASP A 256 12.88 -14.91 29.46
N GLU A 257 13.95 -14.42 30.10
CA GLU A 257 14.48 -13.07 29.85
C GLU A 257 15.28 -12.91 28.54
N HIS A 258 15.52 -14.00 27.79
CA HIS A 258 16.31 -14.02 26.56
C HIS A 258 15.48 -14.19 25.29
N ILE A 259 14.14 -14.26 25.42
CA ILE A 259 13.19 -14.35 24.31
C ILE A 259 12.28 -13.11 24.28
N ASP A 260 11.85 -12.73 23.08
CA ASP A 260 10.84 -11.69 22.83
C ASP A 260 9.68 -12.31 22.05
N GLY A 261 8.45 -11.99 22.44
CA GLY A 261 7.24 -12.68 21.98
C GLY A 261 6.96 -14.02 22.68
N ALA A 262 5.90 -14.70 22.25
CA ALA A 262 5.41 -15.97 22.79
C ALA A 262 4.60 -16.72 21.73
N LEU A 263 4.62 -18.06 21.74
CA LEU A 263 3.76 -18.89 20.88
C LEU A 263 2.28 -18.80 21.29
N GLY A 264 1.99 -18.45 22.55
CA GLY A 264 0.65 -18.45 23.11
C GLY A 264 0.07 -19.86 23.29
N GLY A 265 -1.25 -19.97 23.40
CA GLY A 265 -1.95 -21.24 23.56
C GLY A 265 -2.49 -21.78 22.23
N GLY A 266 -2.01 -22.96 21.81
CA GLY A 266 -2.49 -23.70 20.65
C GLY A 266 -3.34 -24.92 21.03
N TYR A 267 -3.91 -25.61 20.03
CA TYR A 267 -4.59 -26.88 20.22
C TYR A 267 -3.67 -28.09 19.96
N GLY A 268 -3.57 -28.99 20.94
CA GLY A 268 -2.81 -30.23 20.80
C GLY A 268 -1.31 -30.00 20.86
N LYS A 269 -0.54 -30.66 19.98
CA LYS A 269 0.92 -30.51 19.91
C LYS A 269 1.34 -29.48 18.87
N TRP A 270 2.48 -28.87 19.12
CA TRP A 270 3.12 -27.98 18.15
C TRP A 270 3.90 -28.75 17.09
N ARG A 271 3.92 -28.20 15.89
CA ARG A 271 5.05 -28.25 14.96
C ARG A 271 5.80 -26.93 15.12
N LEU A 272 7.13 -26.93 15.13
CA LEU A 272 7.92 -25.69 15.19
C LEU A 272 8.75 -25.51 13.91
N ASP A 273 8.72 -24.29 13.37
CA ASP A 273 9.60 -23.84 12.30
C ASP A 273 10.64 -22.88 12.92
N VAL A 274 11.91 -23.27 12.90
CA VAL A 274 13.02 -22.51 13.50
C VAL A 274 13.92 -21.97 12.40
N SER A 275 13.98 -20.65 12.27
CA SER A 275 14.83 -19.95 11.30
C SER A 275 15.95 -19.17 12.00
N ALA A 276 17.08 -18.98 11.33
CA ALA A 276 18.26 -18.32 11.91
C ALA A 276 19.05 -17.56 10.84
N THR A 277 19.70 -16.46 11.22
CA THR A 277 20.49 -15.63 10.28
C THR A 277 21.73 -16.34 9.75
N ASP A 278 22.39 -17.15 10.58
CA ASP A 278 23.50 -18.04 10.21
C ASP A 278 23.15 -19.50 10.59
N PRO A 279 23.92 -20.52 10.16
CA PRO A 279 23.65 -21.91 10.52
C PRO A 279 23.75 -22.19 12.03
N ILE A 280 22.74 -22.89 12.57
CA ILE A 280 22.67 -23.36 13.96
C ILE A 280 22.34 -24.86 13.98
N LEU A 281 22.53 -25.51 15.14
CA LEU A 281 21.96 -26.83 15.41
C LEU A 281 20.66 -26.65 16.22
N VAL A 282 19.66 -27.46 15.92
CA VAL A 282 18.32 -27.41 16.53
C VAL A 282 17.89 -28.82 16.90
N MET A 283 17.25 -29.04 18.05
CA MET A 283 16.65 -30.35 18.40
C MET A 283 15.30 -30.17 19.11
N SER A 284 14.33 -31.02 18.77
CA SER A 284 13.14 -31.26 19.59
C SER A 284 13.41 -32.41 20.54
N LEU A 285 13.53 -32.13 21.84
CA LEU A 285 13.75 -33.11 22.90
C LEU A 285 12.48 -33.24 23.76
N LEU A 286 12.33 -34.35 24.48
CA LEU A 286 11.25 -34.60 25.44
C LEU A 286 11.80 -35.21 26.72
N ALA A 287 11.47 -34.61 27.87
CA ALA A 287 11.83 -35.10 29.19
C ALA A 287 10.63 -35.76 29.91
N SER A 288 10.86 -36.87 30.60
CA SER A 288 9.87 -37.55 31.45
C SER A 288 10.07 -37.27 32.95
N PRO A 289 9.02 -37.44 33.79
CA PRO A 289 9.13 -37.47 35.25
C PRO A 289 10.05 -38.56 35.83
N THR A 290 10.47 -39.52 35.01
CA THR A 290 11.46 -40.56 35.37
C THR A 290 12.89 -40.16 34.99
N GLY A 291 13.16 -38.88 34.73
CA GLY A 291 14.48 -38.34 34.40
C GLY A 291 14.98 -38.69 32.99
N HIS A 292 14.23 -39.48 32.20
CA HIS A 292 14.66 -39.88 30.86
C HIS A 292 14.52 -38.70 29.89
N LEU A 293 15.43 -38.63 28.91
CA LEU A 293 15.46 -37.61 27.85
C LEU A 293 15.46 -38.30 26.48
N THR A 294 14.59 -37.88 25.56
CA THR A 294 14.46 -38.49 24.23
C THR A 294 14.54 -37.43 23.14
N ASN A 295 15.32 -37.68 22.09
CA ASN A 295 15.22 -36.88 20.87
C ASN A 295 13.98 -37.28 20.03
N LEU A 296 13.15 -36.29 19.67
CA LEU A 296 11.98 -36.43 18.79
C LEU A 296 12.22 -35.83 17.39
N THR A 297 13.45 -35.37 17.12
CA THR A 297 13.87 -34.75 15.87
C THR A 297 13.84 -35.75 14.70
N VAL A 298 13.33 -35.30 13.55
CA VAL A 298 13.15 -36.13 12.35
C VAL A 298 14.08 -35.63 11.25
N LEU A 299 14.96 -36.50 10.75
CA LEU A 299 15.81 -36.22 9.58
C LEU A 299 15.03 -36.44 8.27
N GLN A 300 14.44 -37.63 8.14
CA GLN A 300 13.57 -38.10 7.06
C GLN A 300 12.60 -39.17 7.61
N VAL A 301 11.62 -39.57 6.80
CA VAL A 301 10.69 -40.69 7.06
C VAL A 301 10.70 -41.63 5.86
N ASP A 302 10.93 -42.93 6.08
CA ASP A 302 11.09 -43.96 5.04
C ASP A 302 9.80 -44.25 4.25
N LYS A 303 9.57 -43.49 3.17
CA LYS A 303 8.46 -43.72 2.22
C LYS A 303 8.82 -44.84 1.23
N SER A 304 8.11 -45.97 1.32
CA SER A 304 8.25 -47.09 0.38
C SER A 304 7.13 -47.04 -0.65
N ASP A 305 7.47 -46.78 -1.93
CA ASP A 305 6.56 -46.77 -3.08
C ASP A 305 5.30 -45.87 -2.90
N GLY A 306 5.47 -44.76 -2.18
CA GLY A 306 4.39 -43.81 -1.85
C GLY A 306 3.57 -44.14 -0.59
N VAL A 307 3.80 -45.30 0.02
CA VAL A 307 3.18 -45.72 1.29
C VAL A 307 4.02 -45.23 2.47
N ASN A 308 3.35 -44.69 3.49
CA ASN A 308 3.99 -44.34 4.77
C ASN A 308 3.86 -45.54 5.72
N VAL A 309 4.95 -45.96 6.37
CA VAL A 309 4.96 -47.19 7.17
C VAL A 309 5.27 -46.89 8.63
N VAL A 310 4.48 -47.46 9.54
CA VAL A 310 4.81 -47.57 10.96
C VAL A 310 5.41 -48.97 11.16
N PRO A 311 6.72 -49.10 11.44
CA PRO A 311 7.37 -50.40 11.51
C PRO A 311 7.07 -51.16 12.81
N LEU A 312 6.70 -50.46 13.88
CA LEU A 312 6.37 -51.04 15.19
C LEU A 312 5.36 -50.17 15.95
N MET A 313 4.27 -50.78 16.43
CA MET A 313 3.25 -50.15 17.28
C MET A 313 2.58 -51.22 18.17
N PRO A 314 2.83 -51.28 19.48
CA PRO A 314 2.31 -52.36 20.33
C PRO A 314 0.78 -52.44 20.36
N ALA A 315 0.21 -53.63 20.48
CA ALA A 315 -1.22 -53.81 20.68
C ALA A 315 -1.71 -53.13 21.97
N ALA A 316 -3.01 -52.79 22.04
CA ALA A 316 -3.61 -52.20 23.23
C ALA A 316 -3.47 -53.12 24.45
N SER A 317 -3.50 -54.43 24.21
CA SER A 317 -3.30 -55.50 25.20
C SER A 317 -1.83 -55.83 25.53
N ASP A 318 -0.87 -54.97 25.13
CA ASP A 318 0.56 -55.17 25.42
C ASP A 318 0.86 -55.44 26.90
N ARG A 319 1.66 -56.49 27.13
CA ARG A 319 2.03 -56.99 28.47
C ARG A 319 3.19 -56.25 29.14
N PHE A 320 3.86 -55.34 28.44
CA PHE A 320 5.04 -54.60 28.90
C PHE A 320 4.71 -53.14 29.29
N ASP A 321 3.42 -52.82 29.42
CA ASP A 321 2.87 -51.46 29.65
C ASP A 321 3.24 -50.43 28.57
N ARG A 322 3.56 -50.90 27.36
CA ARG A 322 3.77 -50.06 26.19
C ARG A 322 2.42 -49.70 25.56
N GLN A 323 2.35 -48.50 25.00
CA GLN A 323 1.23 -48.01 24.21
C GLN A 323 1.81 -47.34 22.96
N GLY A 324 1.41 -47.80 21.79
CA GLY A 324 1.80 -47.20 20.52
C GLY A 324 1.05 -45.90 20.27
N PHE A 325 1.71 -44.95 19.60
CA PHE A 325 1.16 -43.67 19.16
C PHE A 325 1.63 -43.36 17.74
N VAL A 326 0.70 -42.97 16.88
CA VAL A 326 0.99 -42.53 15.51
C VAL A 326 0.52 -41.09 15.36
N ARG A 327 1.38 -40.23 14.80
CA ARG A 327 1.11 -38.84 14.43
C ARG A 327 1.10 -38.76 12.91
N VAL A 328 -0.01 -38.27 12.34
CA VAL A 328 -0.24 -38.17 10.89
C VAL A 328 -0.42 -36.71 10.53
N VAL A 329 0.62 -36.11 9.94
CA VAL A 329 0.64 -34.71 9.51
C VAL A 329 0.23 -34.64 8.04
N ASN A 330 -0.75 -33.80 7.73
CA ASN A 330 -1.10 -33.48 6.35
C ASN A 330 -0.35 -32.21 5.92
N ARG A 331 0.64 -32.34 5.04
CA ARG A 331 1.38 -31.22 4.45
C ARG A 331 0.61 -30.55 3.29
N SER A 332 -0.44 -31.20 2.76
CA SER A 332 -1.23 -30.66 1.65
C SER A 332 -2.26 -29.60 2.04
N MET A 333 -2.46 -28.64 1.13
CA MET A 333 -3.52 -27.61 1.14
C MET A 333 -4.95 -28.16 0.89
N ARG A 334 -5.20 -29.45 1.18
CA ARG A 334 -6.48 -30.14 0.95
C ARG A 334 -6.79 -31.08 2.12
N ALA A 335 -8.05 -31.14 2.52
CA ALA A 335 -8.54 -32.18 3.43
C ALA A 335 -8.77 -33.50 2.67
N GLY A 336 -8.74 -34.63 3.38
CA GLY A 336 -8.97 -35.95 2.80
C GLY A 336 -9.04 -37.05 3.86
N THR A 337 -8.96 -38.31 3.42
CA THR A 337 -8.87 -39.49 4.31
C THR A 337 -7.55 -40.23 4.12
N VAL A 338 -7.08 -40.84 5.20
CA VAL A 338 -5.92 -41.74 5.24
C VAL A 338 -6.42 -43.13 5.59
N ARG A 339 -6.14 -44.12 4.75
CA ARG A 339 -6.54 -45.51 4.96
C ARG A 339 -5.40 -46.23 5.68
N ILE A 340 -5.72 -46.92 6.77
CA ILE A 340 -4.75 -47.60 7.61
C ILE A 340 -4.88 -49.10 7.37
N GLY A 341 -3.92 -49.69 6.65
CA GLY A 341 -3.69 -51.13 6.65
C GLY A 341 -2.95 -51.51 7.93
N ALA A 342 -3.43 -52.54 8.63
CA ALA A 342 -2.80 -53.07 9.84
C ALA A 342 -2.53 -54.57 9.67
N MET A 343 -1.36 -54.98 10.14
CA MET A 343 -0.90 -56.37 10.19
C MET A 343 -0.24 -56.60 11.56
N ASP A 344 -0.48 -57.75 12.16
CA ASP A 344 0.15 -58.18 13.41
C ASP A 344 1.33 -59.14 13.15
N ASP A 345 1.98 -59.63 14.20
CA ASP A 345 3.05 -60.65 14.09
C ASP A 345 2.55 -61.98 13.48
N THR A 346 1.23 -62.21 13.39
CA THR A 346 0.65 -63.39 12.73
C THR A 346 0.32 -63.20 11.24
N VAL A 347 0.56 -61.99 10.70
CA VAL A 347 0.43 -61.63 9.27
C VAL A 347 -1.02 -61.72 8.75
N TRP A 348 -2.03 -61.48 9.60
CA TRP A 348 -3.43 -61.42 9.16
C TRP A 348 -3.79 -60.06 8.55
N ALA A 349 -4.72 -60.08 7.60
CA ALA A 349 -5.28 -58.86 7.00
C ALA A 349 -6.55 -58.45 7.74
N TYR A 350 -6.48 -57.33 8.46
CA TYR A 350 -7.58 -56.78 9.26
C TYR A 350 -8.48 -55.83 8.43
N ASP A 351 -9.65 -55.48 8.98
CA ASP A 351 -10.43 -54.35 8.47
C ASP A 351 -9.58 -53.06 8.54
N MET A 352 -9.74 -52.18 7.56
CA MET A 352 -8.91 -50.96 7.41
C MET A 352 -9.67 -49.72 7.90
N PRO A 353 -9.28 -49.10 9.04
CA PRO A 353 -9.84 -47.83 9.48
C PRO A 353 -9.52 -46.68 8.51
N GLU A 354 -10.39 -45.69 8.47
CA GLU A 354 -10.17 -44.45 7.71
C GLU A 354 -10.13 -43.24 8.65
N LEU A 355 -8.98 -42.55 8.64
CA LEU A 355 -8.70 -41.36 9.42
C LEU A 355 -8.97 -40.10 8.58
N ALA A 356 -9.99 -39.32 8.94
CA ALA A 356 -10.31 -38.05 8.30
C ALA A 356 -9.36 -36.94 8.79
N LEU A 357 -8.78 -36.16 7.87
CA LEU A 357 -7.75 -35.18 8.18
C LEU A 357 -7.91 -33.87 7.38
N GLY A 358 -7.88 -32.74 8.08
CA GLY A 358 -8.00 -31.39 7.50
C GLY A 358 -6.74 -30.94 6.76
N ALA A 359 -6.85 -29.90 5.93
CA ALA A 359 -5.72 -29.30 5.22
C ALA A 359 -4.75 -28.64 6.20
N GLY A 360 -3.48 -29.05 6.25
CA GLY A 360 -2.52 -28.55 7.24
C GLY A 360 -2.77 -29.00 8.69
N HIS A 361 -3.79 -29.82 8.95
CA HIS A 361 -4.05 -30.40 10.27
C HIS A 361 -3.09 -31.58 10.56
N VAL A 362 -3.06 -31.97 11.83
CA VAL A 362 -2.44 -33.20 12.32
C VAL A 362 -3.47 -34.00 13.10
N ALA A 363 -3.56 -35.29 12.83
CA ALA A 363 -4.27 -36.23 13.68
C ALA A 363 -3.28 -37.13 14.42
N HIS A 364 -3.71 -37.67 15.55
CA HIS A 364 -2.97 -38.68 16.28
C HIS A 364 -3.92 -39.79 16.75
N PHE A 365 -3.44 -41.03 16.76
CA PHE A 365 -4.15 -42.18 17.32
C PHE A 365 -3.18 -43.09 18.07
N ASN A 366 -3.68 -43.81 19.07
CA ASN A 366 -2.94 -44.79 19.86
C ASN A 366 -3.46 -46.22 19.61
N SER A 367 -2.86 -47.21 20.26
CA SER A 367 -3.25 -48.62 20.12
C SER A 367 -4.72 -48.88 20.44
N ASP A 368 -5.21 -48.28 21.52
CA ASP A 368 -6.60 -48.42 21.97
C ASP A 368 -7.58 -47.77 20.97
N ASP A 369 -7.21 -46.62 20.38
CA ASP A 369 -7.95 -45.95 19.31
C ASP A 369 -7.98 -46.80 18.02
N LEU A 370 -6.88 -47.47 17.67
CA LEU A 370 -6.79 -48.32 16.47
C LEU A 370 -7.69 -49.56 16.57
N GLU A 371 -7.63 -50.24 17.71
CA GLU A 371 -8.36 -51.49 17.93
C GLU A 371 -9.86 -51.26 18.21
N SER A 372 -10.22 -50.11 18.82
CA SER A 372 -11.60 -49.79 19.23
C SER A 372 -12.32 -48.76 18.34
N GLY A 373 -11.58 -47.98 17.56
CA GLY A 373 -12.08 -46.83 16.79
C GLY A 373 -12.19 -45.55 17.65
N ASN A 374 -12.11 -44.37 17.01
CA ASN A 374 -12.25 -43.09 17.73
C ASN A 374 -12.75 -41.96 16.81
N GLU A 375 -14.07 -41.82 16.67
CA GLU A 375 -14.69 -40.79 15.82
C GLU A 375 -14.36 -39.35 16.25
N ASP A 376 -14.15 -39.09 17.55
CA ASP A 376 -13.75 -37.76 18.07
C ASP A 376 -12.36 -37.32 17.56
N LYS A 377 -11.51 -38.28 17.17
CA LYS A 377 -10.20 -38.05 16.51
C LYS A 377 -10.27 -38.15 14.99
N GLY A 378 -11.47 -38.29 14.42
CA GLY A 378 -11.68 -38.54 12.99
C GLY A 378 -11.35 -39.97 12.54
N LEU A 379 -11.07 -40.91 13.45
CA LEU A 379 -10.73 -42.30 13.14
C LEU A 379 -12.00 -43.15 13.08
N SER A 380 -12.45 -43.44 11.86
CA SER A 380 -13.66 -44.21 11.57
C SER A 380 -13.34 -45.68 11.29
N GLY A 381 -14.14 -46.59 11.88
CA GLY A 381 -13.83 -48.02 11.91
C GLY A 381 -12.76 -48.37 12.95
N SER A 382 -12.42 -49.66 13.06
CA SER A 382 -11.33 -50.16 13.91
C SER A 382 -10.78 -51.48 13.35
N THR A 383 -9.59 -51.88 13.78
CA THR A 383 -9.00 -53.18 13.39
C THR A 383 -9.59 -54.34 14.20
N GLY A 384 -10.07 -54.08 15.43
CA GLY A 384 -10.20 -55.10 16.47
C GLY A 384 -8.83 -55.50 17.05
N PRO A 385 -8.80 -56.38 18.08
CA PRO A 385 -7.58 -56.79 18.75
C PRO A 385 -6.70 -57.70 17.88
N GLY A 386 -5.38 -57.48 17.93
CA GLY A 386 -4.36 -58.27 17.21
C GLY A 386 -3.58 -59.23 18.11
N GLU A 387 -2.75 -60.09 17.52
CA GLU A 387 -1.85 -61.00 18.25
C GLU A 387 -0.37 -60.64 17.99
N GLY A 388 0.16 -59.70 18.79
CA GLY A 388 1.56 -59.27 18.70
C GLY A 388 1.73 -57.74 18.80
N ASP A 389 2.82 -57.24 18.25
CA ASP A 389 2.96 -55.82 17.92
C ASP A 389 2.46 -55.53 16.50
N TRP A 390 1.84 -54.38 16.28
CA TRP A 390 1.30 -53.97 14.98
C TRP A 390 2.36 -53.34 14.07
N ARG A 391 2.22 -53.63 12.78
CA ARG A 391 2.80 -52.97 11.61
C ARG A 391 1.68 -52.23 10.88
N LEU A 392 1.86 -50.95 10.52
CA LEU A 392 0.85 -50.21 9.75
C LEU A 392 1.38 -49.67 8.41
N GLU A 393 0.50 -49.67 7.42
CA GLU A 393 0.66 -49.01 6.12
C GLU A 393 -0.41 -47.92 5.95
N LEU A 394 0.02 -46.66 5.85
CA LEU A 394 -0.86 -45.50 5.74
C LEU A 394 -0.82 -44.96 4.30
N THR A 395 -1.96 -45.11 3.61
CA THR A 395 -2.13 -44.76 2.19
C THR A 395 -3.17 -43.63 2.03
N SER A 396 -2.83 -42.60 1.27
CA SER A 396 -3.70 -41.45 1.01
C SER A 396 -3.29 -40.73 -0.28
N PRO A 397 -4.20 -40.04 -0.99
CA PRO A 397 -3.83 -39.04 -2.01
C PRO A 397 -3.34 -37.70 -1.41
N LEU A 398 -3.27 -37.58 -0.09
CA LEU A 398 -2.66 -36.45 0.61
C LEU A 398 -1.14 -36.61 0.69
N GLU A 399 -0.41 -35.50 0.68
CA GLU A 399 0.99 -35.48 1.08
C GLU A 399 1.09 -35.63 2.60
N LEU A 400 1.44 -36.84 3.04
CA LEU A 400 1.58 -37.17 4.46
C LEU A 400 3.03 -37.17 4.92
N GLU A 401 3.19 -36.91 6.21
CA GLU A 401 4.36 -37.21 7.02
C GLU A 401 3.86 -37.94 8.28
N VAL A 402 4.36 -39.16 8.51
CA VAL A 402 3.84 -40.07 9.53
C VAL A 402 4.96 -40.47 10.48
N LEU A 403 4.71 -40.33 11.78
CA LEU A 403 5.68 -40.61 12.83
C LEU A 403 5.07 -41.54 13.88
N SER A 404 5.77 -42.64 14.16
CA SER A 404 5.43 -43.54 15.26
C SER A 404 6.28 -43.25 16.50
N TYR A 405 5.64 -43.47 17.65
CA TYR A 405 6.21 -43.38 18.99
C TYR A 405 5.67 -44.53 19.85
N ILE A 406 6.46 -44.98 20.83
CA ILE A 406 5.98 -45.85 21.91
C ILE A 406 6.07 -45.07 23.22
N ARG A 407 5.02 -45.15 24.02
CA ARG A 407 4.96 -44.59 25.38
C ARG A 407 4.81 -45.72 26.40
N THR A 408 5.61 -45.71 27.47
CA THR A 408 5.32 -46.52 28.67
C THR A 408 4.23 -45.80 29.47
N ARG A 409 3.07 -46.43 29.71
CA ARG A 409 1.92 -45.73 30.35
C ARG A 409 2.29 -45.30 31.77
N THR A 410 2.99 -46.16 32.51
CA THR A 410 3.65 -45.84 33.78
C THR A 410 4.94 -45.05 33.54
N GLY A 411 5.13 -43.93 34.25
CA GLY A 411 6.33 -43.09 34.13
C GLY A 411 6.37 -42.13 32.93
N GLY A 412 5.54 -42.38 31.90
CA GLY A 412 5.29 -41.41 30.81
C GLY A 412 6.38 -41.27 29.75
N PHE A 413 7.49 -42.02 29.87
CA PHE A 413 8.57 -42.10 28.89
C PHE A 413 8.05 -42.34 27.47
N VAL A 414 8.66 -41.67 26.49
CA VAL A 414 8.36 -41.81 25.05
C VAL A 414 9.64 -42.09 24.29
N ALA A 415 9.60 -42.99 23.32
CA ALA A 415 10.66 -43.20 22.33
C ALA A 415 10.12 -43.05 20.89
N ALA A 416 10.94 -42.49 20.00
CA ALA A 416 10.68 -42.46 18.56
C ALA A 416 10.84 -43.87 17.95
N MET A 417 9.87 -44.31 17.14
CA MET A 417 9.80 -45.69 16.62
C MET A 417 9.64 -45.75 15.10
N HIS A 418 9.87 -44.63 14.41
CA HIS A 418 9.85 -44.52 12.95
C HIS A 418 11.21 -44.80 12.32
N ASP A 419 12.28 -44.75 13.11
CA ASP A 419 13.65 -44.92 12.63
C ASP A 419 14.03 -46.39 12.47
N THR A 420 14.57 -46.72 11.30
CA THR A 420 15.15 -48.03 10.97
C THR A 420 16.69 -47.97 10.97
N ALA A 421 17.34 -49.13 10.94
CA ALA A 421 18.79 -49.23 10.86
C ALA A 421 19.27 -48.91 9.43
N PRO A 422 20.28 -48.02 9.26
CA PRO A 422 20.70 -47.56 7.93
C PRO A 422 21.20 -48.70 7.04
N GLN A 423 20.87 -48.61 5.76
CA GLN A 423 21.38 -49.49 4.72
C GLN A 423 22.82 -49.10 4.33
N GLN A 424 23.68 -50.10 4.13
CA GLN A 424 25.03 -49.93 3.60
C GLN A 424 25.02 -50.00 2.07
N GLU A 425 25.85 -49.16 1.45
CA GLU A 425 25.87 -48.93 0.01
C GLU A 425 26.56 -50.06 -0.79
N GLY A 426 26.53 -49.99 -2.12
CA GLY A 426 27.22 -50.91 -3.02
C GLY A 426 26.56 -52.27 -3.23
N ASN A 427 25.72 -52.75 -2.30
CA ASN A 427 24.90 -53.95 -2.50
C ASN A 427 23.39 -53.79 -2.24
N GLY A 428 22.96 -52.71 -1.56
CA GLY A 428 21.54 -52.37 -1.38
C GLY A 428 20.73 -53.37 -0.54
N LEU A 429 21.39 -54.25 0.23
CA LEU A 429 20.76 -55.32 1.02
C LEU A 429 21.48 -55.63 2.36
N THR A 430 22.45 -54.83 2.78
CA THR A 430 23.09 -54.92 4.10
C THR A 430 22.65 -53.77 5.00
N TYR A 431 22.34 -54.03 6.27
CA TYR A 431 21.87 -53.04 7.25
C TYR A 431 22.83 -52.97 8.45
N HIS A 432 23.24 -51.76 8.84
CA HIS A 432 24.18 -51.54 9.95
C HIS A 432 23.45 -51.13 11.23
N VAL A 433 23.54 -51.98 12.26
CA VAL A 433 23.09 -51.69 13.62
C VAL A 433 24.29 -51.15 14.42
N PRO A 434 24.26 -49.86 14.83
CA PRO A 434 25.46 -49.22 15.39
C PRO A 434 25.72 -49.54 16.86
N VAL A 435 24.68 -49.88 17.63
CA VAL A 435 24.78 -50.32 19.02
C VAL A 435 23.79 -51.43 19.29
N PHE A 436 24.29 -52.52 19.84
CA PHE A 436 23.51 -53.66 20.30
C PHE A 436 24.18 -54.26 21.55
N HIS A 437 23.51 -54.20 22.69
CA HIS A 437 24.08 -54.63 23.97
C HIS A 437 24.32 -56.15 24.02
N PRO A 438 25.38 -56.61 24.71
CA PRO A 438 25.64 -58.04 24.88
C PRO A 438 24.62 -58.67 25.84
N ALA A 439 24.51 -60.00 25.84
CA ALA A 439 23.58 -60.71 26.73
C ALA A 439 23.93 -60.57 28.22
N SER A 440 25.14 -60.09 28.54
CA SER A 440 25.58 -59.75 29.89
C SER A 440 25.07 -58.39 30.40
N HIS A 441 24.51 -57.52 29.55
CA HIS A 441 24.01 -56.21 29.97
C HIS A 441 22.56 -56.29 30.49
N THR A 442 22.42 -56.52 31.79
CA THR A 442 21.11 -56.79 32.41
C THR A 442 20.23 -55.56 32.65
N ALA A 443 20.71 -54.34 32.39
CA ALA A 443 19.93 -53.11 32.55
C ALA A 443 19.03 -52.83 31.33
N GLN A 444 19.53 -53.11 30.11
CA GLN A 444 18.83 -52.88 28.85
C GLN A 444 19.14 -54.03 27.87
N GLU A 445 18.28 -55.05 27.83
CA GLU A 445 18.41 -56.13 26.85
C GLU A 445 18.19 -55.55 25.44
N SER A 446 19.08 -55.88 24.49
CA SER A 446 18.87 -55.47 23.10
C SER A 446 18.11 -56.52 22.30
N TRP A 447 17.13 -56.04 21.54
CA TRP A 447 16.22 -56.79 20.68
C TRP A 447 16.41 -56.34 19.24
N LEU A 448 16.78 -57.27 18.36
CA LEU A 448 16.90 -57.06 16.92
C LEU A 448 15.57 -57.46 16.29
N HIS A 449 14.79 -56.46 15.88
CA HIS A 449 13.47 -56.64 15.28
C HIS A 449 13.62 -56.57 13.75
N LEU A 450 13.27 -57.67 13.08
CA LEU A 450 13.49 -57.89 11.66
C LEU A 450 12.14 -58.11 10.98
N HIS A 451 11.81 -57.30 9.98
CA HIS A 451 10.58 -57.41 9.22
C HIS A 451 10.84 -57.53 7.71
N ASN A 452 10.21 -58.50 7.06
CA ASN A 452 10.23 -58.68 5.61
C ASN A 452 8.97 -58.06 4.95
N PRO A 453 9.05 -56.85 4.36
CA PRO A 453 7.93 -56.24 3.64
C PRO A 453 7.69 -56.86 2.25
N GLY A 454 8.51 -57.83 1.82
CA GLY A 454 8.41 -58.47 0.51
C GLY A 454 7.34 -59.57 0.45
N GLY A 455 6.86 -59.84 -0.77
CA GLY A 455 5.96 -60.95 -1.08
C GLY A 455 6.65 -62.32 -1.24
N GLU A 456 7.95 -62.42 -0.94
CA GLU A 456 8.81 -63.60 -1.13
C GLU A 456 9.63 -63.88 0.15
N GLU A 457 10.13 -65.10 0.31
CA GLU A 457 11.00 -65.47 1.44
C GLU A 457 12.39 -64.81 1.32
N VAL A 458 12.86 -64.21 2.42
CA VAL A 458 14.20 -63.60 2.51
C VAL A 458 15.09 -64.39 3.47
N GLY A 459 16.20 -64.93 2.95
CA GLY A 459 17.30 -65.44 3.74
C GLY A 459 18.21 -64.32 4.23
N LEU A 460 18.68 -64.44 5.47
CA LEU A 460 19.45 -63.45 6.23
C LEU A 460 20.71 -64.06 6.84
N SER A 461 21.75 -63.24 6.99
CA SER A 461 22.94 -63.56 7.80
C SER A 461 23.36 -62.34 8.62
N ILE A 462 23.60 -62.54 9.92
CA ILE A 462 23.93 -61.47 10.87
C ILE A 462 25.37 -61.66 11.35
N ARG A 463 26.23 -60.69 11.06
CA ARG A 463 27.62 -60.63 11.54
C ARG A 463 27.74 -59.62 12.68
N GLY A 464 28.45 -59.98 13.75
CA GLY A 464 28.84 -59.05 14.82
C GLY A 464 30.31 -58.61 14.70
N VAL A 465 30.57 -57.37 15.12
CA VAL A 465 31.91 -56.84 15.45
C VAL A 465 31.80 -56.12 16.79
N ASP A 466 32.71 -56.39 17.72
CA ASP A 466 32.65 -55.84 19.08
C ASP A 466 33.34 -54.46 19.22
N ASP A 467 33.49 -53.96 20.44
CA ASP A 467 34.10 -52.64 20.69
C ASP A 467 35.63 -52.66 20.62
N ALA A 468 36.27 -53.83 20.75
CA ALA A 468 37.70 -53.96 20.43
C ALA A 468 37.97 -53.95 18.91
N GLY A 469 36.92 -54.07 18.09
CA GLY A 469 37.01 -54.25 16.65
C GLY A 469 37.11 -55.71 16.22
N ASP A 470 37.02 -56.66 17.17
CA ASP A 470 37.13 -58.09 16.88
C ASP A 470 35.80 -58.64 16.31
N PRO A 471 35.85 -59.54 15.31
CA PRO A 471 34.66 -60.18 14.76
C PRO A 471 34.09 -61.24 15.73
N ALA A 472 32.77 -61.39 15.73
CA ALA A 472 32.05 -62.31 16.62
C ALA A 472 32.65 -63.74 16.65
N PRO A 473 33.15 -64.23 17.80
CA PRO A 473 33.96 -65.45 17.87
C PRO A 473 33.16 -66.76 17.68
N GLY A 474 31.83 -66.69 17.72
CA GLY A 474 30.94 -67.80 17.34
C GLY A 474 30.68 -67.91 15.84
N GLY A 475 30.99 -66.86 15.06
CA GLY A 475 30.64 -66.73 13.65
C GLY A 475 29.39 -65.88 13.42
N GLU A 476 28.80 -66.06 12.24
CA GLU A 476 27.59 -65.35 11.80
C GLU A 476 26.32 -66.11 12.22
N VAL A 477 25.16 -65.45 12.18
CA VAL A 477 23.85 -66.04 12.52
C VAL A 477 22.93 -65.99 11.31
N ASP A 478 22.71 -67.15 10.69
CA ASP A 478 21.83 -67.33 9.54
C ASP A 478 20.38 -67.56 9.98
N LEU A 479 19.42 -66.97 9.26
CA LEU A 479 18.00 -67.29 9.38
C LEU A 479 17.23 -67.02 8.08
N LYS A 480 15.91 -67.24 8.11
CA LYS A 480 14.97 -66.91 7.04
C LYS A 480 13.74 -66.25 7.64
N LEU A 481 13.12 -65.37 6.86
CA LEU A 481 11.80 -64.79 7.11
C LEU A 481 10.91 -65.04 5.88
N ALA A 482 9.71 -65.55 6.08
CA ALA A 482 8.69 -65.69 5.05
C ALA A 482 8.17 -64.30 4.59
N ALA A 483 7.38 -64.29 3.51
CA ALA A 483 6.73 -63.09 3.01
C ALA A 483 5.85 -62.43 4.09
N GLY A 484 6.07 -61.14 4.37
CA GLY A 484 5.37 -60.41 5.43
C GLY A 484 5.80 -60.74 6.87
N GLU A 485 6.67 -61.73 7.09
CA GLU A 485 7.04 -62.18 8.45
C GLU A 485 7.84 -61.11 9.22
N THR A 486 7.53 -61.02 10.51
CA THR A 486 8.23 -60.23 11.51
C THR A 486 8.82 -61.15 12.56
N ARG A 487 10.09 -60.95 12.95
CA ARG A 487 10.77 -61.74 13.98
C ARG A 487 11.67 -60.85 14.85
N THR A 488 11.49 -60.95 16.17
CA THR A 488 12.35 -60.29 17.15
C THR A 488 13.34 -61.29 17.75
N LEU A 489 14.62 -60.94 17.82
CA LEU A 489 15.71 -61.75 18.37
C LEU A 489 16.41 -60.98 19.50
N THR A 490 16.49 -61.52 20.72
CA THR A 490 17.23 -60.86 21.81
C THR A 490 18.71 -61.17 21.76
N SER A 491 19.53 -60.34 22.42
CA SER A 491 20.98 -60.57 22.57
C SER A 491 21.31 -61.95 23.15
N GLY A 492 20.50 -62.47 24.09
CA GLY A 492 20.64 -63.84 24.58
C GLY A 492 20.47 -64.92 23.51
N GLN A 493 19.52 -64.73 22.58
CA GLN A 493 19.30 -65.64 21.44
C GLN A 493 20.42 -65.54 20.41
N LEU A 494 20.94 -64.33 20.13
CA LEU A 494 22.03 -64.12 19.16
C LEU A 494 23.39 -64.61 19.68
N GLU A 495 23.72 -64.39 20.95
CA GLU A 495 25.00 -64.84 21.53
C GLU A 495 25.01 -66.35 21.86
N GLY A 496 23.90 -66.88 22.39
CA GLY A 496 23.77 -68.29 22.78
C GLY A 496 23.44 -69.24 21.62
N GLY A 497 22.68 -68.74 20.63
CA GLY A 497 21.97 -69.53 19.63
C GLY A 497 20.57 -69.95 20.11
N ASP A 498 19.61 -70.07 19.19
CA ASP A 498 18.22 -70.45 19.47
C ASP A 498 17.61 -71.32 18.36
N VAL A 499 16.43 -71.89 18.60
CA VAL A 499 15.68 -72.72 17.66
C VAL A 499 15.36 -71.93 16.39
N GLY A 500 15.73 -72.48 15.23
CA GLY A 500 15.53 -71.82 13.94
C GLY A 500 16.49 -70.65 13.69
N LEU A 501 17.64 -70.62 14.37
CA LEU A 501 18.83 -69.86 13.99
C LEU A 501 19.96 -70.83 13.60
N GLY A 502 20.74 -70.48 12.58
CA GLY A 502 21.94 -71.19 12.15
C GLY A 502 23.20 -70.46 12.62
N GLY A 503 23.80 -70.89 13.71
CA GLY A 503 24.99 -70.23 14.29
C GLY A 503 24.66 -69.43 15.55
N ARG A 504 25.62 -68.60 15.98
CA ARG A 504 25.55 -67.66 17.12
C ARG A 504 26.77 -66.74 17.11
N LEU A 505 26.66 -65.54 17.69
CA LEU A 505 27.77 -64.59 17.81
C LEU A 505 28.81 -65.02 18.86
N GLY A 506 28.40 -65.73 19.91
CA GLY A 506 29.24 -65.97 21.10
C GLY A 506 29.37 -64.72 21.97
N THR A 507 30.41 -64.63 22.79
CA THR A 507 30.63 -63.50 23.73
C THR A 507 31.87 -62.71 23.30
N GLY A 508 31.72 -61.41 23.05
CA GLY A 508 32.78 -60.47 22.68
C GLY A 508 33.16 -59.52 23.82
N SER A 509 33.88 -58.45 23.49
CA SER A 509 34.33 -57.39 24.40
C SER A 509 33.52 -56.10 24.20
N GLY A 510 32.86 -55.62 25.25
CA GLY A 510 31.97 -54.47 25.18
C GLY A 510 30.61 -54.82 24.57
N ARG A 511 30.11 -53.98 23.65
CA ARG A 511 28.85 -54.16 22.91
C ARG A 511 29.14 -54.45 21.43
N TRP A 512 28.08 -54.78 20.69
CA TRP A 512 28.17 -55.14 19.28
C TRP A 512 27.74 -54.00 18.36
N ARG A 513 28.47 -53.85 17.25
CA ARG A 513 27.92 -53.41 15.96
C ARG A 513 27.47 -54.66 15.21
N LEU A 514 26.27 -54.65 14.61
CA LEU A 514 25.81 -55.77 13.78
C LEU A 514 25.66 -55.34 12.32
N TYR A 515 25.99 -56.25 11.41
CA TYR A 515 25.78 -56.13 9.97
C TYR A 515 24.81 -57.22 9.56
N VAL A 516 23.58 -56.83 9.20
CA VAL A 516 22.50 -57.74 8.79
C VAL A 516 22.48 -57.77 7.26
N ALA A 517 23.06 -58.80 6.66
CA ALA A 517 23.00 -59.02 5.21
C ALA A 517 21.74 -59.81 4.84
N ALA A 518 21.06 -59.39 3.78
CA ALA A 518 19.82 -59.98 3.31
C ALA A 518 19.86 -60.37 1.82
N SER A 519 18.95 -61.27 1.42
CA SER A 519 18.70 -61.63 0.01
C SER A 519 17.54 -60.86 -0.64
N GLY A 520 16.90 -59.98 0.12
CA GLY A 520 15.78 -59.12 -0.27
C GLY A 520 15.57 -58.02 0.78
N ARG A 521 14.80 -56.98 0.45
CA ARG A 521 14.66 -55.79 1.32
C ARG A 521 14.03 -56.17 2.67
N LEU A 522 14.59 -55.64 3.75
CA LEU A 522 14.04 -55.66 5.10
C LEU A 522 13.66 -54.24 5.58
N ARG A 523 12.92 -54.20 6.70
CA ARG A 523 13.07 -53.15 7.71
C ARG A 523 13.74 -53.79 8.94
N VAL A 524 14.78 -53.15 9.47
CA VAL A 524 15.59 -53.63 10.61
C VAL A 524 15.55 -52.59 11.71
N LEU A 525 15.26 -53.00 12.95
CA LEU A 525 15.32 -52.14 14.12
C LEU A 525 16.18 -52.78 15.23
N SER A 526 17.03 -51.96 15.87
CA SER A 526 17.70 -52.27 17.13
C SER A 526 16.96 -51.55 18.26
N LEU A 527 16.46 -52.31 19.23
CA LEU A 527 15.63 -51.79 20.32
C LEU A 527 16.26 -52.15 21.66
N GLY A 528 16.39 -51.17 22.56
CA GLY A 528 16.89 -51.39 23.92
C GLY A 528 15.74 -51.45 24.93
N HIS A 529 15.39 -52.66 25.39
CA HIS A 529 14.29 -52.91 26.32
C HIS A 529 14.81 -53.06 27.76
N SER A 530 14.28 -52.28 28.69
CA SER A 530 14.55 -52.44 30.12
C SER A 530 13.58 -53.43 30.77
N ALA A 531 14.02 -54.12 31.83
CA ALA A 531 13.14 -54.95 32.65
C ALA A 531 12.02 -54.17 33.38
N ALA A 532 12.01 -52.83 33.28
CA ALA A 532 11.03 -51.93 33.88
C ALA A 532 9.93 -51.44 32.90
N GLY A 533 10.02 -51.76 31.59
CA GLY A 533 9.01 -51.40 30.58
C GLY A 533 9.41 -50.32 29.55
N PRO A 534 10.28 -49.34 29.87
CA PRO A 534 10.88 -48.48 28.84
C PRO A 534 11.59 -49.24 27.73
N LEU A 535 11.33 -48.83 26.48
CA LEU A 535 11.86 -49.37 25.23
C LEU A 535 12.42 -48.22 24.39
N ALA A 536 13.75 -48.13 24.27
CA ALA A 536 14.41 -47.14 23.42
C ALA A 536 14.62 -47.69 22.00
N ASN A 537 14.57 -46.82 21.01
CA ASN A 537 15.03 -47.15 19.66
C ASN A 537 16.51 -46.79 19.53
N LEU A 538 17.35 -47.76 19.18
CA LEU A 538 18.79 -47.65 18.99
C LEU A 538 19.19 -47.93 17.52
N SER A 539 18.20 -48.11 16.63
CA SER A 539 18.41 -48.39 15.21
C SER A 539 19.11 -47.26 14.49
N LYS A 540 18.72 -46.02 14.81
CA LYS A 540 19.11 -44.88 14.00
C LYS A 540 20.60 -44.60 14.11
N GLY A 541 21.14 -44.24 12.97
CA GLY A 541 22.44 -43.67 12.87
C GLY A 541 22.63 -43.02 11.52
N HIS A 542 23.59 -42.11 11.48
CA HIS A 542 24.35 -41.94 10.26
C HIS A 542 24.82 -43.34 9.78
N PRO A 543 24.74 -43.66 8.48
CA PRO A 543 25.34 -44.89 7.95
C PRO A 543 26.85 -44.90 8.23
N PRO A 544 27.55 -46.05 8.11
CA PRO A 544 28.97 -45.97 7.81
C PRO A 544 29.13 -45.03 6.61
N THR A 545 30.11 -44.15 6.70
CA THR A 545 30.43 -43.08 5.75
C THR A 545 30.29 -43.54 4.29
N VAL A 546 29.51 -42.77 3.53
CA VAL A 546 29.34 -42.94 2.08
C VAL A 546 30.71 -43.05 1.42
N ASP A 547 30.96 -44.09 0.62
CA ASP A 547 32.30 -44.40 0.10
C ASP A 547 32.68 -43.55 -1.14
N GLY A 548 32.25 -42.29 -1.11
CA GLY A 548 32.30 -41.27 -2.16
C GLY A 548 31.87 -39.89 -1.63
N PRO A 549 32.01 -38.83 -2.44
CA PRO A 549 31.31 -37.56 -2.21
C PRO A 549 29.80 -37.66 -2.53
N ASP A 550 29.04 -36.66 -2.11
CA ASP A 550 27.57 -36.55 -2.29
C ASP A 550 27.19 -35.04 -2.26
N LEU A 551 27.04 -34.38 -3.41
CA LEU A 551 27.02 -32.90 -3.52
C LEU A 551 25.61 -32.28 -3.47
N VAL A 552 24.93 -32.41 -2.33
CA VAL A 552 23.61 -31.81 -2.10
C VAL A 552 23.62 -30.27 -2.10
N LEU A 553 22.58 -29.68 -2.68
CA LEU A 553 22.34 -28.23 -2.64
C LEU A 553 21.52 -27.83 -1.40
N GLU A 554 22.23 -27.51 -0.31
CA GLU A 554 21.67 -27.20 1.02
C GLU A 554 20.81 -25.92 1.02
N SER A 555 21.13 -24.92 0.17
CA SER A 555 20.28 -23.73 -0.01
C SER A 555 20.51 -22.98 -1.32
N LEU A 556 19.46 -22.27 -1.76
CA LEU A 556 19.51 -21.18 -2.73
C LEU A 556 18.80 -19.96 -2.12
N LEU A 557 19.43 -18.80 -2.22
CA LEU A 557 18.95 -17.51 -1.72
C LEU A 557 18.92 -16.49 -2.85
N ALA A 558 17.87 -15.67 -2.90
CA ALA A 558 17.71 -14.58 -3.87
C ALA A 558 17.79 -13.22 -3.18
N SER A 559 18.36 -12.21 -3.85
CA SER A 559 18.44 -10.83 -3.33
C SER A 559 17.07 -10.14 -3.17
N GLY A 560 16.02 -10.70 -3.75
CA GLY A 560 14.63 -10.30 -3.54
C GLY A 560 13.67 -11.12 -4.41
N THR A 561 12.49 -11.46 -3.88
CA THR A 561 11.51 -12.35 -4.57
C THR A 561 10.46 -11.62 -5.40
N ARG A 562 10.41 -10.29 -5.35
CA ARG A 562 9.44 -9.47 -6.11
C ARG A 562 10.13 -8.37 -6.90
N LEU A 563 10.84 -8.78 -7.95
CA LEU A 563 11.63 -7.90 -8.78
C LEU A 563 10.93 -7.61 -10.12
N ALA A 564 10.54 -6.35 -10.30
CA ALA A 564 11.19 -5.54 -11.32
C ALA A 564 11.82 -6.25 -12.55
N ALA A 565 11.15 -6.22 -13.71
CA ALA A 565 11.73 -6.62 -15.00
C ALA A 565 13.04 -5.87 -15.33
N GLY A 566 14.08 -6.59 -15.77
CA GLY A 566 15.37 -6.02 -16.16
C GLY A 566 16.23 -5.48 -15.01
N GLU A 567 15.86 -5.75 -13.76
CA GLU A 567 16.67 -5.43 -12.57
C GLU A 567 17.71 -6.53 -12.30
N VAL A 568 18.70 -6.25 -11.46
CA VAL A 568 19.74 -7.23 -11.10
C VAL A 568 19.23 -8.10 -9.95
N LEU A 569 19.23 -9.40 -10.19
CA LEU A 569 18.96 -10.46 -9.22
C LEU A 569 20.29 -11.09 -8.82
N GLY A 570 20.64 -10.97 -7.53
CA GLY A 570 21.70 -11.77 -6.94
C GLY A 570 21.15 -13.14 -6.55
N LEU A 571 21.83 -14.22 -6.95
CA LEU A 571 21.55 -15.59 -6.53
C LEU A 571 22.77 -16.11 -5.76
N SER A 572 22.56 -16.62 -4.55
CA SER A 572 23.61 -17.22 -3.71
C SER A 572 23.21 -18.63 -3.34
N ALA A 573 24.04 -19.62 -3.64
CA ALA A 573 23.76 -21.03 -3.44
C ALA A 573 24.88 -21.71 -2.65
N THR A 574 24.51 -22.61 -1.74
CA THR A 574 25.43 -23.38 -0.91
C THR A 574 25.34 -24.84 -1.30
N VAL A 575 26.39 -25.35 -1.94
CA VAL A 575 26.61 -26.78 -2.15
C VAL A 575 27.36 -27.36 -0.94
N ARG A 576 26.96 -28.55 -0.54
CA ARG A 576 27.56 -29.29 0.57
C ARG A 576 27.82 -30.72 0.13
N ASN A 577 29.05 -31.17 0.33
CA ASN A 577 29.37 -32.58 0.28
C ASN A 577 28.85 -33.24 1.56
N GLN A 578 27.76 -34.00 1.50
CA GLN A 578 27.27 -34.80 2.64
C GLN A 578 27.90 -36.20 2.69
N GLY A 579 28.77 -36.53 1.72
CA GLY A 579 29.43 -37.82 1.58
C GLY A 579 30.63 -38.00 2.51
N GLY A 580 31.13 -39.24 2.58
CA GLY A 580 32.22 -39.65 3.46
C GLY A 580 33.62 -39.48 2.88
N ARG A 581 33.73 -39.12 1.59
CA ARG A 581 35.01 -38.77 0.94
C ARG A 581 34.98 -37.36 0.39
N ALA A 582 36.16 -36.75 0.26
CA ALA A 582 36.30 -35.43 -0.35
C ALA A 582 35.92 -35.44 -1.85
N SER A 583 35.22 -34.40 -2.31
CA SER A 583 34.81 -34.26 -3.71
C SER A 583 35.96 -33.81 -4.62
N ALA A 584 35.82 -34.05 -5.91
CA ALA A 584 36.56 -33.28 -6.91
C ALA A 584 36.06 -31.82 -6.96
N THR A 585 36.76 -30.97 -7.73
CA THR A 585 36.22 -29.66 -8.15
C THR A 585 34.94 -29.88 -8.97
N THR A 586 33.87 -29.18 -8.62
CA THR A 586 32.60 -29.14 -9.38
C THR A 586 32.32 -27.73 -9.93
N THR A 587 31.46 -27.63 -10.94
CA THR A 587 30.89 -26.36 -11.40
C THR A 587 29.48 -26.24 -10.84
N LEU A 588 29.21 -25.14 -10.13
CA LEU A 588 27.87 -24.80 -9.69
C LEU A 588 27.19 -23.95 -10.78
N ARG A 589 26.16 -24.50 -11.43
CA ARG A 589 25.37 -23.85 -12.47
C ARG A 589 24.11 -23.27 -11.88
N TYR A 590 23.70 -22.10 -12.36
CA TYR A 590 22.45 -21.44 -11.99
C TYR A 590 21.51 -21.40 -13.19
N TYR A 591 20.24 -21.68 -12.97
CA TYR A 591 19.24 -21.85 -14.02
C TYR A 591 18.02 -20.96 -13.80
N ARG A 592 17.31 -20.66 -14.88
CA ARG A 592 15.94 -20.16 -14.86
C ARG A 592 15.00 -21.14 -15.56
N SER A 593 14.03 -21.65 -14.82
CA SER A 593 12.93 -22.51 -15.31
C SER A 593 11.66 -21.68 -15.55
N ASP A 594 10.78 -22.21 -16.41
CA ASP A 594 9.40 -21.73 -16.57
C ASP A 594 8.42 -22.39 -15.54
N ASP A 595 8.87 -23.38 -14.75
CA ASP A 595 8.12 -24.04 -13.65
C ASP A 595 8.97 -24.31 -12.39
N ASP A 596 8.38 -24.90 -11.34
CA ASP A 596 9.01 -25.09 -10.03
C ASP A 596 10.03 -26.25 -9.95
N THR A 597 10.26 -26.96 -11.05
CA THR A 597 11.31 -27.97 -11.18
C THR A 597 12.59 -27.33 -11.75
N ILE A 598 13.74 -27.69 -11.17
CA ILE A 598 15.08 -27.25 -11.60
C ILE A 598 15.84 -28.45 -12.18
N SER A 599 16.42 -28.26 -13.36
CA SER A 599 17.10 -29.30 -14.13
C SER A 599 18.25 -28.73 -14.97
N ALA A 600 19.03 -29.62 -15.60
CA ALA A 600 20.06 -29.23 -16.57
C ALA A 600 19.52 -28.90 -17.97
N ASP A 601 18.20 -29.05 -18.22
CA ASP A 601 17.54 -28.68 -19.48
C ASP A 601 17.03 -27.21 -19.47
N ASP A 602 17.13 -26.52 -18.32
CA ASP A 602 16.67 -25.14 -18.11
C ASP A 602 17.63 -24.07 -18.66
N GLU A 603 17.21 -22.80 -18.69
CA GLU A 603 18.06 -21.72 -19.21
C GLU A 603 19.16 -21.38 -18.20
N GLU A 604 20.40 -21.84 -18.45
CA GLU A 604 21.59 -21.45 -17.66
C GLU A 604 21.78 -19.92 -17.68
N VAL A 605 21.78 -19.32 -16.48
CA VAL A 605 21.92 -17.87 -16.27
C VAL A 605 23.29 -17.47 -15.68
N GLY A 606 24.13 -18.42 -15.31
CA GLY A 606 25.51 -18.21 -14.85
C GLY A 606 26.11 -19.45 -14.18
N THR A 607 27.42 -19.42 -13.92
CA THR A 607 28.19 -20.56 -13.36
C THR A 607 29.33 -20.08 -12.46
N GLU A 608 29.62 -20.81 -11.39
CA GLU A 608 30.75 -20.56 -10.47
C GLU A 608 31.55 -21.84 -10.18
N GLU A 609 32.86 -21.72 -9.92
CA GLU A 609 33.73 -22.87 -9.62
C GLU A 609 33.78 -23.18 -8.12
N VAL A 610 33.50 -24.43 -7.76
CA VAL A 610 33.59 -24.94 -6.39
C VAL A 610 34.73 -25.95 -6.34
N GLY A 611 35.83 -25.56 -5.68
CA GLY A 611 36.96 -26.46 -5.43
C GLY A 611 36.59 -27.64 -4.51
N PRO A 612 37.52 -28.61 -4.34
CA PRO A 612 37.29 -29.82 -3.55
C PRO A 612 36.70 -29.53 -2.16
N LEU A 613 35.60 -30.19 -1.84
CA LEU A 613 34.95 -30.14 -0.52
C LEU A 613 35.37 -31.38 0.28
N THR A 614 35.74 -31.23 1.54
CA THR A 614 36.00 -32.38 2.43
C THR A 614 34.70 -33.11 2.79
N ALA A 615 34.77 -34.20 3.55
CA ALA A 615 33.57 -34.90 4.01
C ALA A 615 32.72 -33.97 4.88
N LEU A 616 31.39 -33.98 4.73
CA LEU A 616 30.44 -33.04 5.36
C LEU A 616 30.64 -31.54 5.04
N GLY A 617 31.70 -31.16 4.29
CA GLY A 617 32.13 -29.80 4.00
C GLY A 617 31.30 -29.07 2.93
N TRP A 618 31.35 -27.74 2.91
CA TRP A 618 30.45 -26.91 2.11
C TRP A 618 31.12 -25.69 1.50
N SER A 619 30.49 -25.11 0.47
CA SER A 619 30.88 -23.82 -0.09
C SER A 619 29.69 -23.04 -0.63
N ALA A 620 29.61 -21.77 -0.26
CA ALA A 620 28.69 -20.81 -0.88
C ALA A 620 29.35 -20.16 -2.12
N ARG A 621 28.55 -19.94 -3.17
CA ARG A 621 28.88 -19.11 -4.34
C ARG A 621 27.70 -18.21 -4.67
N ALA A 622 27.96 -17.13 -5.39
CA ALA A 622 26.91 -16.23 -5.82
C ALA A 622 27.19 -15.62 -7.20
N ILE A 623 26.12 -15.37 -7.96
CA ILE A 623 26.14 -14.68 -9.25
C ILE A 623 25.17 -13.49 -9.24
N GLU A 624 25.36 -12.56 -10.17
CA GLU A 624 24.38 -11.54 -10.54
C GLU A 624 23.82 -11.85 -11.94
N THR A 625 22.49 -11.83 -12.09
CA THR A 625 21.81 -12.02 -13.38
C THR A 625 20.68 -11.02 -13.57
N ALA A 626 20.13 -10.92 -14.78
CA ALA A 626 19.05 -9.99 -15.10
C ALA A 626 17.67 -10.65 -14.99
N VAL A 627 16.76 -10.01 -14.26
CA VAL A 627 15.36 -10.44 -14.13
C VAL A 627 14.65 -10.34 -15.49
N PRO A 628 13.79 -11.29 -15.90
CA PRO A 628 13.33 -11.36 -17.29
C PRO A 628 12.38 -10.21 -17.65
N ASN A 629 12.41 -9.80 -18.91
CA ASN A 629 11.55 -8.73 -19.44
C ASN A 629 10.10 -9.21 -19.73
N ARG A 630 9.54 -10.04 -18.84
CA ARG A 630 8.20 -10.65 -18.94
C ARG A 630 7.53 -10.63 -17.57
N VAL A 631 6.28 -10.17 -17.51
CA VAL A 631 5.45 -10.19 -16.30
C VAL A 631 5.01 -11.62 -15.99
N GLY A 632 5.12 -12.04 -14.72
CA GLY A 632 4.77 -13.38 -14.25
C GLY A 632 5.67 -13.84 -13.10
N ALA A 633 5.43 -15.05 -12.62
CA ALA A 633 6.44 -15.81 -11.87
C ALA A 633 7.54 -16.28 -12.82
N HIS A 634 8.76 -16.39 -12.31
CA HIS A 634 9.92 -17.02 -12.95
C HIS A 634 10.65 -17.81 -11.88
N TYR A 635 11.07 -19.03 -12.18
CA TYR A 635 11.67 -19.91 -11.19
C TYR A 635 13.18 -19.95 -11.40
N TYR A 636 13.94 -19.86 -10.32
CA TYR A 636 15.39 -19.87 -10.35
C TYR A 636 15.95 -20.98 -9.46
N GLY A 637 17.00 -21.65 -9.94
CA GLY A 637 17.62 -22.79 -9.29
C GLY A 637 19.14 -22.78 -9.42
N ALA A 638 19.79 -23.72 -8.73
CA ALA A 638 21.18 -24.04 -8.97
C ALA A 638 21.40 -25.56 -8.91
N CYS A 639 22.32 -26.10 -9.71
CA CYS A 639 22.78 -27.49 -9.59
C CYS A 639 24.31 -27.58 -9.63
N ALA A 640 24.89 -28.47 -8.83
CA ALA A 640 26.29 -28.85 -8.95
C ALA A 640 26.47 -29.90 -10.08
N ASP A 641 27.49 -29.73 -10.92
CA ASP A 641 27.92 -30.77 -11.85
C ASP A 641 28.38 -32.02 -11.07
N ALA A 642 27.89 -33.19 -11.45
CA ALA A 642 28.23 -34.45 -10.79
C ALA A 642 29.75 -34.78 -10.91
N VAL A 643 30.31 -35.40 -9.88
CA VAL A 643 31.74 -35.75 -9.79
C VAL A 643 32.00 -37.26 -9.91
N GLU A 644 33.27 -37.65 -10.05
CA GLU A 644 33.69 -39.05 -10.11
C GLU A 644 33.49 -39.73 -8.74
N ASP A 645 32.98 -40.97 -8.76
CA ASP A 645 32.60 -41.79 -7.60
C ASP A 645 31.57 -41.15 -6.63
N GLU A 646 30.72 -40.24 -7.11
CA GLU A 646 29.59 -39.67 -6.34
C GLU A 646 28.45 -40.67 -6.10
N SER A 647 27.91 -40.71 -4.88
CA SER A 647 26.92 -41.70 -4.42
C SER A 647 25.51 -41.49 -4.97
N ASP A 648 25.00 -40.26 -4.81
CA ASP A 648 23.69 -39.83 -5.29
C ASP A 648 23.88 -38.54 -6.10
N THR A 649 23.72 -38.64 -7.42
CA THR A 649 23.79 -37.50 -8.34
C THR A 649 22.42 -36.84 -8.59
N ALA A 650 21.35 -37.30 -7.93
CA ALA A 650 19.98 -36.81 -8.13
C ALA A 650 19.58 -35.72 -7.13
N ASN A 651 20.37 -35.51 -6.07
CA ASN A 651 20.14 -34.48 -5.06
C ASN A 651 20.92 -33.16 -5.33
N ASN A 652 21.75 -33.14 -6.38
CA ASN A 652 22.66 -32.05 -6.73
C ASN A 652 21.97 -30.75 -7.21
N CYS A 653 20.63 -30.74 -7.33
CA CYS A 653 19.85 -29.56 -7.72
C CYS A 653 19.06 -28.99 -6.53
N SER A 654 19.05 -27.66 -6.40
CA SER A 654 18.23 -26.96 -5.41
C SER A 654 16.74 -27.02 -5.77
N LEU A 655 15.89 -26.85 -4.77
CA LEU A 655 14.51 -26.40 -5.00
C LEU A 655 14.50 -25.03 -5.71
N ALA A 656 13.42 -24.74 -6.43
CA ALA A 656 13.23 -23.45 -7.09
C ALA A 656 12.93 -22.31 -6.08
N VAL A 657 13.46 -21.13 -6.38
CA VAL A 657 13.05 -19.85 -5.77
C VAL A 657 12.20 -19.07 -6.78
N GLU A 658 10.96 -18.72 -6.40
CA GLU A 658 10.08 -17.92 -7.26
C GLU A 658 10.43 -16.42 -7.21
N ILE A 659 10.62 -15.83 -8.38
CA ILE A 659 10.82 -14.40 -8.58
C ILE A 659 9.61 -13.84 -9.35
N THR A 660 8.71 -13.15 -8.64
CA THR A 660 7.55 -12.48 -9.25
C THR A 660 7.98 -11.16 -9.90
N VAL A 661 7.83 -11.07 -11.23
CA VAL A 661 7.85 -9.81 -11.99
C VAL A 661 6.44 -9.21 -12.00
N PRO A 662 6.18 -8.11 -11.24
CA PRO A 662 4.84 -7.53 -11.17
C PRO A 662 4.46 -6.84 -12.50
N PRO A 663 3.18 -6.84 -12.88
CA PRO A 663 2.69 -6.00 -13.97
C PRO A 663 2.88 -4.51 -13.67
N PRO A 664 3.05 -3.66 -14.69
CA PRO A 664 3.21 -2.22 -14.51
C PRO A 664 1.88 -1.49 -14.18
N PRO A 665 1.94 -0.35 -13.46
CA PRO A 665 0.83 0.59 -13.30
C PRO A 665 0.67 1.52 -14.52
N ASP A 666 -0.39 2.35 -14.51
CA ASP A 666 -0.67 3.43 -15.47
C ASP A 666 -1.55 4.48 -14.76
N LEU A 667 -0.98 5.60 -14.29
CA LEU A 667 -1.68 6.62 -13.49
C LEU A 667 -2.17 7.78 -14.34
N VAL A 668 -3.45 7.73 -14.68
CA VAL A 668 -4.15 8.81 -15.41
C VAL A 668 -4.93 9.71 -14.46
N VAL A 669 -4.92 11.02 -14.71
CA VAL A 669 -5.93 11.93 -14.14
C VAL A 669 -7.23 11.76 -14.93
N ALA A 670 -8.02 10.77 -14.52
CA ALA A 670 -9.22 10.30 -15.20
C ALA A 670 -10.38 11.33 -15.24
N SER A 671 -10.38 12.30 -14.33
CA SER A 671 -11.23 13.50 -14.44
C SER A 671 -10.63 14.70 -13.73
N PHE A 672 -10.99 15.90 -14.17
CA PHE A 672 -10.67 17.17 -13.51
C PHE A 672 -11.87 18.13 -13.58
N SER A 673 -12.03 18.96 -12.55
CA SER A 673 -13.07 20.00 -12.51
C SER A 673 -12.67 21.14 -11.58
N ALA A 674 -13.10 22.38 -11.90
CA ALA A 674 -12.97 23.54 -11.02
C ALA A 674 -14.36 24.14 -10.72
N ARG A 675 -14.60 24.60 -9.49
CA ARG A 675 -15.86 25.26 -9.07
C ARG A 675 -15.61 26.40 -8.08
N PRO A 676 -16.29 27.55 -8.20
CA PRO A 676 -17.19 27.94 -9.29
C PRO A 676 -16.41 28.22 -10.59
N THR A 677 -17.12 28.21 -11.73
CA THR A 677 -16.53 28.45 -13.06
C THR A 677 -16.45 29.92 -13.45
N ASN A 678 -17.22 30.77 -12.75
CA ASN A 678 -17.17 32.23 -12.79
C ASN A 678 -17.03 32.75 -11.34
N PRO A 679 -15.86 32.61 -10.71
CA PRO A 679 -15.56 33.20 -9.40
C PRO A 679 -15.42 34.73 -9.51
N GLU A 680 -15.65 35.45 -8.42
CA GLU A 680 -15.20 36.85 -8.31
C GLU A 680 -13.71 36.91 -8.02
N ALA A 681 -13.05 38.01 -8.41
CA ALA A 681 -11.62 38.22 -8.23
C ALA A 681 -11.18 37.98 -6.76
N GLY A 682 -10.14 37.17 -6.55
CA GLY A 682 -9.63 36.80 -5.23
C GLY A 682 -10.41 35.72 -4.46
N THR A 683 -11.66 35.39 -4.84
CA THR A 683 -12.49 34.38 -4.16
C THR A 683 -11.98 32.95 -4.37
N SER A 684 -12.36 32.01 -3.50
CA SER A 684 -11.84 30.63 -3.54
C SER A 684 -12.48 29.78 -4.64
N ILE A 685 -11.64 29.08 -5.39
CA ILE A 685 -11.98 28.04 -6.37
C ILE A 685 -11.56 26.69 -5.78
N ALA A 686 -12.50 25.75 -5.67
CA ALA A 686 -12.19 24.35 -5.42
C ALA A 686 -11.82 23.66 -6.74
N LEU A 687 -10.56 23.24 -6.84
CA LEU A 687 -10.09 22.30 -7.86
C LEU A 687 -10.32 20.87 -7.35
N THR A 688 -10.68 19.94 -8.23
CA THR A 688 -10.86 18.53 -7.86
C THR A 688 -10.50 17.63 -9.02
N ALA A 689 -9.67 16.62 -8.76
CA ALA A 689 -9.26 15.62 -9.74
C ALA A 689 -9.60 14.20 -9.25
N THR A 690 -9.55 13.24 -10.16
CA THR A 690 -9.57 11.81 -9.83
C THR A 690 -8.42 11.13 -10.52
N VAL A 691 -7.45 10.63 -9.75
CA VAL A 691 -6.37 9.76 -10.25
C VAL A 691 -6.89 8.34 -10.29
N ARG A 692 -6.62 7.61 -11.36
CA ARG A 692 -6.93 6.18 -11.48
C ARG A 692 -5.72 5.43 -12.00
N ASN A 693 -5.38 4.33 -11.35
CA ASN A 693 -4.50 3.33 -11.92
C ASN A 693 -5.28 2.48 -12.92
N ARG A 694 -5.02 2.66 -14.22
CA ARG A 694 -5.56 1.84 -15.31
C ARG A 694 -4.71 0.60 -15.60
N GLY A 695 -3.51 0.51 -15.03
CA GLY A 695 -2.57 -0.57 -15.22
C GLY A 695 -3.03 -1.88 -14.60
N ARG A 696 -2.19 -2.91 -14.73
CA ARG A 696 -2.42 -4.22 -14.10
C ARG A 696 -1.66 -4.38 -12.79
N GLY A 697 -0.60 -3.59 -12.58
CA GLY A 697 0.10 -3.48 -11.30
C GLY A 697 -0.65 -2.63 -10.29
N GLU A 698 -0.23 -2.72 -9.04
CA GLU A 698 -0.37 -1.63 -8.07
C GLU A 698 0.63 -0.52 -8.41
N SER A 699 0.30 0.73 -8.06
CA SER A 699 1.24 1.86 -8.15
C SER A 699 1.83 2.20 -6.79
N GLU A 700 3.07 2.67 -6.77
CA GLU A 700 3.64 3.32 -5.57
C GLU A 700 2.83 4.56 -5.17
N ALA A 701 3.02 5.03 -3.93
CA ALA A 701 2.49 6.32 -3.50
C ALA A 701 3.22 7.47 -4.21
N THR A 702 2.49 8.51 -4.60
CA THR A 702 2.99 9.62 -5.44
C THR A 702 2.31 10.95 -5.07
N THR A 703 2.57 12.02 -5.82
CA THR A 703 1.98 13.35 -5.61
C THR A 703 1.04 13.72 -6.76
N LEU A 704 -0.14 14.25 -6.46
CA LEU A 704 -1.00 14.95 -7.41
C LEU A 704 -0.75 16.46 -7.29
N ARG A 705 -0.33 17.10 -8.38
CA ARG A 705 -0.06 18.54 -8.48
C ARG A 705 -1.16 19.23 -9.27
N PHE A 706 -1.64 20.36 -8.78
CA PHE A 706 -2.62 21.22 -9.42
C PHE A 706 -1.91 22.40 -10.09
N TYR A 707 -2.29 22.70 -11.33
CA TYR A 707 -1.64 23.71 -12.17
C TYR A 707 -2.63 24.75 -12.71
N ARG A 708 -2.12 25.95 -12.93
CA ARG A 708 -2.76 27.05 -13.68
C ARG A 708 -1.89 27.40 -14.89
N SER A 709 -2.41 27.16 -16.08
CA SER A 709 -1.82 27.55 -17.37
C SER A 709 -2.40 28.85 -17.92
N VAL A 710 -1.63 29.46 -18.82
CA VAL A 710 -2.05 30.56 -19.71
C VAL A 710 -2.73 30.07 -21.00
N ASN A 711 -2.78 28.76 -21.25
CA ASN A 711 -3.35 28.19 -22.47
C ASN A 711 -4.12 26.87 -22.19
N ALA A 712 -4.82 26.34 -23.19
CA ALA A 712 -5.68 25.15 -23.06
C ALA A 712 -4.93 23.79 -22.96
N THR A 713 -3.64 23.80 -22.61
CA THR A 713 -2.80 22.62 -22.39
C THR A 713 -2.28 22.66 -20.96
N ILE A 714 -2.22 21.50 -20.28
CA ILE A 714 -1.69 21.39 -18.91
C ILE A 714 -0.41 20.57 -18.95
N THR A 715 0.65 21.11 -18.36
CA THR A 715 1.99 20.52 -18.32
C THR A 715 2.61 20.72 -16.93
N ARG A 716 3.65 19.94 -16.59
CA ARG A 716 4.43 20.18 -15.36
C ARG A 716 5.29 21.47 -15.40
N GLY A 717 5.25 22.23 -16.50
CA GLY A 717 5.89 23.55 -16.64
C GLY A 717 4.98 24.74 -16.42
N ASP A 718 3.68 24.51 -16.17
CA ASP A 718 2.71 25.57 -15.83
C ASP A 718 2.86 26.02 -14.36
N THR A 719 2.13 27.05 -13.93
CA THR A 719 2.21 27.52 -12.53
C THR A 719 1.56 26.49 -11.60
N GLU A 720 2.33 25.81 -10.76
CA GLU A 720 1.77 24.97 -9.68
C GLU A 720 1.02 25.87 -8.68
N VAL A 721 -0.18 25.45 -8.29
CA VAL A 721 -1.07 26.19 -7.37
C VAL A 721 -1.47 25.39 -6.13
N GLY A 722 -0.98 24.16 -6.00
CA GLY A 722 -1.20 23.28 -4.85
C GLY A 722 -0.89 21.82 -5.17
N SER A 723 -0.76 20.99 -4.14
CA SER A 723 -0.46 19.55 -4.29
C SER A 723 -1.07 18.74 -3.15
N THR A 724 -1.26 17.44 -3.37
CA THR A 724 -1.75 16.46 -2.38
C THR A 724 -1.16 15.08 -2.64
N SER A 725 -1.09 14.23 -1.62
CA SER A 725 -0.54 12.87 -1.71
C SER A 725 -1.55 11.89 -2.30
N VAL A 726 -1.09 11.02 -3.19
CA VAL A 726 -1.81 9.85 -3.69
C VAL A 726 -1.20 8.62 -3.01
N PRO A 727 -1.96 7.83 -2.23
CA PRO A 727 -1.47 6.56 -1.68
C PRO A 727 -1.26 5.52 -2.79
N SER A 728 -0.76 4.33 -2.46
CA SER A 728 -0.69 3.25 -3.45
C SER A 728 -2.09 2.94 -3.99
N LEU A 729 -2.20 2.78 -5.31
CA LEU A 729 -3.45 2.44 -5.98
C LEU A 729 -3.30 1.05 -6.59
N ALA A 730 -4.04 0.08 -6.05
CA ALA A 730 -4.20 -1.22 -6.67
C ALA A 730 -4.74 -1.10 -8.12
N SER A 731 -4.58 -2.16 -8.92
CA SER A 731 -5.10 -2.23 -10.30
C SER A 731 -6.58 -1.82 -10.39
N GLN A 732 -6.90 -0.92 -11.32
CA GLN A 732 -8.22 -0.28 -11.51
C GLN A 732 -8.70 0.63 -10.36
N GLY A 733 -7.94 0.74 -9.27
CA GLY A 733 -8.21 1.63 -8.14
C GLY A 733 -8.12 3.12 -8.51
N SER A 734 -8.84 3.96 -7.77
CA SER A 734 -8.86 5.41 -8.00
C SER A 734 -9.13 6.19 -6.73
N ILE A 735 -8.45 7.33 -6.56
CA ILE A 735 -8.67 8.29 -5.48
C ILE A 735 -9.17 9.63 -6.05
N ARG A 736 -10.00 10.35 -5.28
CA ARG A 736 -10.53 11.66 -5.64
C ARG A 736 -10.04 12.70 -4.64
N GLU A 737 -9.35 13.70 -5.15
CA GLU A 737 -8.54 14.65 -4.40
C GLU A 737 -8.85 16.09 -4.79
N SER A 738 -8.71 17.04 -3.85
CA SER A 738 -9.10 18.45 -4.07
C SER A 738 -8.17 19.45 -3.40
N ALA A 739 -8.00 20.61 -4.04
CA ALA A 739 -7.22 21.74 -3.54
C ALA A 739 -8.01 23.05 -3.72
N GLY A 740 -7.85 23.99 -2.77
CA GLY A 740 -8.42 25.34 -2.87
C GLY A 740 -7.39 26.34 -3.40
N VAL A 741 -7.78 27.19 -4.35
CA VAL A 741 -6.94 28.26 -4.92
C VAL A 741 -7.73 29.55 -5.05
N SER A 742 -7.13 30.70 -4.76
CA SER A 742 -7.76 32.00 -5.05
C SER A 742 -7.86 32.25 -6.56
N ALA A 743 -9.01 32.74 -6.99
CA ALA A 743 -9.22 33.31 -8.30
C ALA A 743 -8.26 34.50 -8.53
N PRO A 744 -7.62 34.61 -9.72
CA PRO A 744 -6.80 35.77 -10.06
C PRO A 744 -7.54 37.10 -9.91
N THR A 745 -6.78 38.18 -9.68
CA THR A 745 -7.33 39.55 -9.58
C THR A 745 -7.69 40.13 -10.94
N GLU A 746 -6.91 39.80 -11.97
CA GLU A 746 -7.14 40.28 -13.34
C GLU A 746 -8.26 39.49 -14.02
N PRO A 747 -9.28 40.16 -14.61
CA PRO A 747 -10.32 39.50 -15.39
C PRO A 747 -9.77 38.73 -16.60
N GLY A 748 -10.33 37.56 -16.88
CA GLY A 748 -9.91 36.71 -17.99
C GLY A 748 -10.23 35.22 -17.78
N THR A 749 -10.03 34.42 -18.83
CA THR A 749 -10.13 32.95 -18.75
C THR A 749 -8.77 32.35 -18.42
N TYR A 750 -8.72 31.64 -17.29
CA TYR A 750 -7.56 30.90 -16.80
C TYR A 750 -7.81 29.40 -16.96
N TYR A 751 -6.77 28.66 -17.31
CA TYR A 751 -6.86 27.23 -17.52
C TYR A 751 -6.29 26.49 -16.32
N TYR A 752 -7.11 25.66 -15.68
CA TYR A 752 -6.70 24.84 -14.56
C TYR A 752 -6.67 23.36 -14.93
N GLY A 753 -5.79 22.60 -14.28
CA GLY A 753 -5.70 21.16 -14.41
C GLY A 753 -4.90 20.53 -13.29
N ALA A 754 -4.61 19.24 -13.42
CA ALA A 754 -3.70 18.55 -12.53
C ALA A 754 -2.84 17.53 -13.28
N CYS A 755 -1.62 17.28 -12.79
CA CYS A 755 -0.81 16.15 -13.19
C CYS A 755 -0.46 15.30 -11.96
N VAL A 756 -0.55 13.98 -12.07
CA VAL A 756 0.05 13.08 -11.08
C VAL A 756 1.53 12.86 -11.43
N ASP A 757 2.41 12.84 -10.44
CA ASP A 757 3.84 12.57 -10.62
C ASP A 757 4.04 11.08 -10.97
N THR A 758 5.00 10.80 -11.86
CA THR A 758 5.24 9.45 -12.41
C THR A 758 5.83 8.52 -11.36
N VAL A 759 5.32 7.29 -11.29
CA VAL A 759 5.86 6.22 -10.40
C VAL A 759 6.89 5.34 -11.12
N ALA A 760 7.61 4.51 -10.38
CA ALA A 760 8.51 3.54 -11.00
C ALA A 760 7.73 2.61 -11.96
N ARG A 761 8.35 2.29 -13.11
CA ARG A 761 7.89 1.26 -14.06
C ARG A 761 6.48 1.49 -14.64
N GLU A 762 6.01 2.73 -14.60
CA GLU A 762 4.71 3.14 -15.14
C GLU A 762 4.64 2.99 -16.67
N SER A 763 3.64 2.23 -17.15
CA SER A 763 3.56 1.78 -18.55
C SER A 763 3.16 2.87 -19.56
N ALA A 764 2.56 3.97 -19.09
CA ALA A 764 2.34 5.17 -19.88
C ALA A 764 2.40 6.39 -18.95
N THR A 765 3.30 7.34 -19.27
CA THR A 765 3.58 8.53 -18.42
C THR A 765 3.14 9.86 -19.04
N GLY A 766 2.64 9.81 -20.29
CA GLY A 766 2.19 10.98 -21.06
C GLY A 766 0.73 11.36 -20.84
N ASN A 767 -0.03 10.51 -20.15
CA ASN A 767 -1.45 10.66 -19.82
C ASN A 767 -1.69 11.07 -18.36
N ASN A 768 -0.62 11.35 -17.61
CA ASN A 768 -0.67 11.71 -16.20
C ASN A 768 -1.19 13.13 -15.95
N CYS A 769 -1.28 13.96 -16.98
CA CYS A 769 -1.88 15.30 -16.92
C CYS A 769 -3.32 15.30 -17.45
N SER A 770 -4.20 16.07 -16.80
CA SER A 770 -5.57 16.28 -17.24
C SER A 770 -5.65 17.15 -18.50
N ALA A 771 -6.78 17.09 -19.20
CA ALA A 771 -7.19 18.19 -20.07
C ALA A 771 -7.35 19.49 -19.26
N ALA A 772 -7.19 20.64 -19.92
CA ALA A 772 -7.41 21.94 -19.32
C ALA A 772 -8.89 22.24 -19.09
N PHE A 773 -9.20 22.87 -17.96
CA PHE A 773 -10.53 23.32 -17.58
C PHE A 773 -10.54 24.85 -17.43
N GLY A 774 -11.33 25.53 -18.25
CA GLY A 774 -11.44 26.99 -18.24
C GLY A 774 -12.27 27.51 -17.06
N VAL A 775 -11.70 28.46 -16.31
CA VAL A 775 -12.38 29.27 -15.29
C VAL A 775 -12.26 30.73 -15.70
N THR A 776 -13.39 31.44 -15.80
CA THR A 776 -13.40 32.85 -16.24
C THR A 776 -13.64 33.77 -15.05
N VAL A 777 -12.62 34.54 -14.66
CA VAL A 777 -12.81 35.67 -13.76
C VAL A 777 -13.46 36.79 -14.58
N PRO A 778 -14.69 37.24 -14.24
CA PRO A 778 -15.34 38.32 -14.96
C PRO A 778 -14.75 39.68 -14.55
N PRO A 779 -15.00 40.75 -15.33
CA PRO A 779 -14.74 42.09 -14.84
C PRO A 779 -15.59 42.39 -13.58
N PRO A 780 -15.06 43.20 -12.64
CA PRO A 780 -15.84 43.72 -11.52
C PRO A 780 -17.04 44.56 -12.02
N PRO A 781 -18.12 44.67 -11.23
CA PRO A 781 -19.33 45.39 -11.64
C PRO A 781 -19.20 46.92 -11.50
N PRO A 782 -19.78 47.71 -12.43
CA PRO A 782 -20.06 49.13 -12.23
C PRO A 782 -21.33 49.34 -11.38
N ASP A 783 -21.59 50.58 -10.99
CA ASP A 783 -22.78 51.01 -10.22
C ASP A 783 -23.00 52.51 -10.47
N LEU A 784 -24.04 52.90 -11.23
CA LEU A 784 -24.25 54.30 -11.66
C LEU A 784 -25.33 55.03 -10.84
N VAL A 785 -24.90 55.75 -9.80
CA VAL A 785 -25.78 56.67 -9.05
C VAL A 785 -25.90 58.02 -9.77
N VAL A 786 -27.10 58.62 -9.73
CA VAL A 786 -27.39 59.93 -10.35
C VAL A 786 -27.80 60.97 -9.30
N THR A 787 -27.27 62.20 -9.42
CA THR A 787 -27.73 63.36 -8.66
C THR A 787 -28.07 64.52 -9.60
N ALA A 788 -29.15 65.25 -9.32
CA ALA A 788 -29.61 66.37 -10.16
C ALA A 788 -29.76 67.66 -9.34
N ASN A 789 -29.58 68.81 -10.00
CA ASN A 789 -29.71 70.16 -9.45
C ASN A 789 -30.23 71.11 -10.55
N ALA A 790 -31.05 72.09 -10.21
CA ALA A 790 -31.43 73.19 -11.12
C ALA A 790 -30.53 74.41 -10.87
N SER A 791 -30.33 75.24 -11.89
CA SER A 791 -29.63 76.53 -11.76
C SER A 791 -30.37 77.52 -10.86
N GLU A 792 -31.71 77.46 -10.87
CA GLU A 792 -32.63 78.35 -10.18
C GLU A 792 -33.84 77.56 -9.65
N SER A 793 -34.39 77.95 -8.50
CA SER A 793 -35.49 77.25 -7.81
C SER A 793 -36.83 77.95 -7.89
N ASP A 794 -36.86 79.22 -8.30
CA ASP A 794 -38.03 80.10 -8.21
C ASP A 794 -38.11 80.92 -9.50
N LEU A 795 -39.08 80.58 -10.37
CA LEU A 795 -39.10 80.97 -11.78
C LEU A 795 -40.40 81.67 -12.18
N GLU A 796 -40.32 82.61 -13.13
CA GLU A 796 -41.49 83.16 -13.81
C GLU A 796 -41.97 82.22 -14.94
N PRO A 797 -43.27 82.24 -15.29
CA PRO A 797 -43.81 81.43 -16.39
C PRO A 797 -43.05 81.63 -17.70
N ARG A 798 -42.58 80.52 -18.30
CA ARG A 798 -41.78 80.48 -19.55
C ARG A 798 -40.35 81.03 -19.46
N SER A 799 -39.78 81.26 -18.27
CA SER A 799 -38.33 81.49 -18.16
C SER A 799 -37.52 80.23 -18.52
N SER A 800 -36.26 80.39 -18.90
CA SER A 800 -35.33 79.27 -19.15
C SER A 800 -34.45 79.03 -17.92
N PHE A 801 -34.31 77.78 -17.49
CA PHE A 801 -33.39 77.37 -16.42
C PHE A 801 -32.62 76.11 -16.85
N THR A 802 -31.42 75.91 -16.32
CA THR A 802 -30.59 74.75 -16.66
C THR A 802 -30.75 73.65 -15.61
N LEU A 803 -31.06 72.43 -16.04
CA LEU A 803 -31.15 71.23 -15.20
C LEU A 803 -29.85 70.42 -15.36
N SER A 804 -28.96 70.51 -14.38
CA SER A 804 -27.70 69.75 -14.37
C SER A 804 -27.87 68.43 -13.64
N ALA A 805 -27.27 67.36 -14.17
CA ALA A 805 -27.23 66.07 -13.49
C ALA A 805 -25.86 65.39 -13.65
N THR A 806 -25.39 64.79 -12.57
CA THR A 806 -24.12 64.06 -12.51
C THR A 806 -24.38 62.58 -12.37
N VAL A 807 -23.84 61.79 -13.30
CA VAL A 807 -23.75 60.33 -13.18
C VAL A 807 -22.40 60.01 -12.57
N ARG A 808 -22.39 59.18 -11.53
CA ARG A 808 -21.16 58.68 -10.89
C ARG A 808 -21.14 57.17 -10.84
N ASN A 809 -20.09 56.58 -11.38
CA ASN A 809 -19.79 55.17 -11.19
C ASN A 809 -19.16 54.98 -9.80
N GLN A 810 -19.95 54.52 -8.82
CA GLN A 810 -19.47 54.17 -7.48
C GLN A 810 -18.98 52.72 -7.37
N GLY A 811 -19.14 51.93 -8.44
CA GLY A 811 -18.72 50.54 -8.53
C GLY A 811 -17.21 50.35 -8.70
N SER A 812 -16.77 49.10 -8.63
CA SER A 812 -15.35 48.71 -8.75
C SER A 812 -14.91 48.38 -10.17
N GLY A 813 -15.86 48.17 -11.09
CA GLY A 813 -15.62 48.07 -12.53
C GLY A 813 -15.95 49.34 -13.30
N ALA A 814 -15.46 49.42 -14.54
CA ALA A 814 -15.85 50.49 -15.46
C ALA A 814 -17.24 50.23 -16.05
N SER A 815 -18.03 51.28 -16.26
CA SER A 815 -19.31 51.19 -16.97
C SER A 815 -19.10 51.17 -18.49
N SER A 816 -20.11 50.69 -19.21
CA SER A 816 -20.26 51.03 -20.63
C SER A 816 -20.83 52.44 -20.76
N ALA A 817 -20.67 53.05 -21.94
CA ALA A 817 -21.34 54.29 -22.29
C ALA A 817 -22.87 54.07 -22.32
N THR A 818 -23.63 55.07 -21.88
CA THR A 818 -25.07 54.99 -21.66
C THR A 818 -25.74 56.34 -21.97
N MET A 819 -27.03 56.49 -21.63
CA MET A 819 -27.85 57.65 -21.94
C MET A 819 -28.55 58.14 -20.67
N LEU A 820 -28.25 59.37 -20.26
CA LEU A 820 -28.95 60.13 -19.24
C LEU A 820 -30.20 60.77 -19.84
N ARG A 821 -31.31 60.77 -19.10
CA ARG A 821 -32.58 61.35 -19.53
C ARG A 821 -33.12 62.26 -18.45
N TYR A 822 -33.54 63.45 -18.87
CA TYR A 822 -34.08 64.50 -18.01
C TYR A 822 -35.61 64.44 -18.04
N TYR A 823 -36.21 64.52 -16.86
CA TYR A 823 -37.65 64.33 -16.67
C TYR A 823 -38.27 65.46 -15.85
N ARG A 824 -39.52 65.79 -16.17
CA ARG A 824 -40.46 66.55 -15.34
C ARG A 824 -41.49 65.59 -14.76
N SER A 825 -41.59 65.53 -13.45
CA SER A 825 -42.54 64.70 -12.72
C SER A 825 -43.70 65.51 -12.15
N ALA A 826 -44.84 64.84 -11.96
CA ALA A 826 -45.99 65.38 -11.26
C ALA A 826 -45.87 65.25 -9.72
N ASP A 827 -44.90 64.49 -9.22
CA ASP A 827 -44.61 64.35 -7.79
C ASP A 827 -43.10 64.26 -7.50
N ALA A 828 -42.73 64.12 -6.22
CA ALA A 828 -41.34 64.14 -5.76
C ALA A 828 -40.54 62.86 -6.10
N THR A 829 -41.13 61.92 -6.83
CA THR A 829 -40.49 60.71 -7.36
C THR A 829 -40.09 60.94 -8.82
N ILE A 830 -38.84 60.65 -9.17
CA ILE A 830 -38.36 60.70 -10.56
C ILE A 830 -38.33 59.28 -11.13
N SER A 831 -38.94 59.08 -12.28
CA SER A 831 -39.14 57.78 -12.93
C SER A 831 -39.00 57.86 -14.44
N THR A 832 -38.73 56.73 -15.09
CA THR A 832 -38.71 56.65 -16.56
C THR A 832 -40.10 56.70 -17.22
N SER A 833 -41.18 56.88 -16.44
CA SER A 833 -42.56 57.09 -16.91
C SER A 833 -42.99 58.57 -16.89
N ASP A 834 -42.13 59.46 -16.43
CA ASP A 834 -42.39 60.90 -16.30
C ASP A 834 -42.29 61.63 -17.66
N GLU A 835 -42.61 62.93 -17.70
CA GLU A 835 -42.52 63.74 -18.91
C GLU A 835 -41.04 63.98 -19.29
N LEU A 836 -40.56 63.32 -20.35
CA LEU A 836 -39.19 63.48 -20.85
C LEU A 836 -39.00 64.89 -21.42
N VAL A 837 -38.12 65.68 -20.81
CA VAL A 837 -37.77 67.04 -21.25
C VAL A 837 -36.44 67.12 -22.00
N GLY A 838 -35.57 66.12 -21.88
CA GLY A 838 -34.22 66.15 -22.46
C GLY A 838 -33.42 64.85 -22.35
N SER A 839 -32.24 64.77 -22.98
CA SER A 839 -31.36 63.60 -22.86
C SER A 839 -29.93 63.80 -23.38
N ASP A 840 -28.95 63.39 -22.58
CA ASP A 840 -27.52 63.45 -22.90
C ASP A 840 -26.84 62.08 -22.89
N ALA A 841 -25.84 61.91 -23.77
CA ALA A 841 -24.97 60.75 -23.74
C ALA A 841 -23.99 60.82 -22.57
N VAL A 842 -23.71 59.67 -21.94
CA VAL A 842 -22.70 59.52 -20.87
C VAL A 842 -21.66 58.51 -21.35
N ALA A 843 -20.39 58.86 -21.23
CA ALA A 843 -19.26 58.04 -21.65
C ALA A 843 -19.08 56.79 -20.77
N ALA A 844 -18.16 55.91 -21.16
CA ALA A 844 -17.74 54.80 -20.32
C ALA A 844 -16.97 55.34 -19.10
N LEU A 845 -17.56 55.26 -17.90
CA LEU A 845 -16.98 55.79 -16.68
C LEU A 845 -16.05 54.75 -16.02
N PRO A 846 -14.78 55.06 -15.73
CA PRO A 846 -13.95 54.19 -14.90
C PRO A 846 -14.54 54.08 -13.48
N ALA A 847 -14.08 53.09 -12.71
CA ALA A 847 -14.42 52.97 -11.30
C ALA A 847 -14.15 54.28 -10.53
N ALA A 848 -15.05 54.67 -9.64
CA ALA A 848 -15.11 55.96 -8.95
C ALA A 848 -15.26 57.23 -9.83
N GLY A 849 -15.31 57.11 -11.17
CA GLY A 849 -15.43 58.22 -12.11
C GLY A 849 -16.83 58.83 -12.18
N SER A 850 -16.94 60.04 -12.71
CA SER A 850 -18.21 60.77 -12.86
C SER A 850 -18.20 61.72 -14.05
N GLU A 851 -19.37 61.95 -14.64
CA GLU A 851 -19.61 62.91 -15.72
C GLU A 851 -20.88 63.71 -15.40
N THR A 852 -20.83 65.02 -15.66
CA THR A 852 -21.92 65.96 -15.38
C THR A 852 -22.39 66.56 -16.69
N GLN A 853 -23.68 66.40 -16.99
CA GLN A 853 -24.34 66.96 -18.17
C GLN A 853 -25.41 67.99 -17.75
N SER A 854 -26.00 68.69 -18.71
CA SER A 854 -26.94 69.78 -18.43
C SER A 854 -27.85 70.10 -19.62
N GLU A 855 -29.16 70.05 -19.39
CA GLU A 855 -30.20 70.39 -20.37
C GLU A 855 -30.83 71.76 -20.02
N ASP A 856 -31.12 72.60 -21.02
CA ASP A 856 -31.84 73.87 -20.83
C ASP A 856 -33.36 73.65 -20.95
N VAL A 857 -34.07 73.84 -19.84
CA VAL A 857 -35.49 73.53 -19.68
C VAL A 857 -36.30 74.83 -19.54
N THR A 858 -37.53 74.86 -20.07
CA THR A 858 -38.43 76.01 -19.95
C THR A 858 -39.41 75.83 -18.79
N ALA A 859 -39.56 76.86 -17.95
CA ALA A 859 -40.50 76.89 -16.84
C ALA A 859 -41.97 76.74 -17.33
N PRO A 860 -42.78 75.87 -16.71
CA PRO A 860 -44.19 75.70 -17.04
C PRO A 860 -45.00 77.00 -16.91
N THR A 861 -46.14 77.06 -17.58
CA THR A 861 -47.03 78.24 -17.54
C THR A 861 -47.90 78.31 -16.28
N ASP A 862 -48.05 77.20 -15.58
CA ASP A 862 -48.93 77.02 -14.43
C ASP A 862 -48.21 77.19 -13.09
N ARG A 863 -48.85 77.91 -12.17
CA ARG A 863 -48.30 78.32 -10.88
C ARG A 863 -48.24 77.15 -9.90
N GLY A 864 -47.08 76.95 -9.25
CA GLY A 864 -46.93 75.93 -8.21
C GLY A 864 -45.57 75.26 -8.18
N ASP A 865 -45.48 74.19 -7.39
CA ASP A 865 -44.31 73.33 -7.30
C ASP A 865 -44.28 72.33 -8.46
N HIS A 866 -43.18 72.32 -9.22
CA HIS A 866 -42.89 71.34 -10.27
C HIS A 866 -41.64 70.55 -9.90
N TYR A 867 -41.60 69.28 -10.27
CA TYR A 867 -40.50 68.37 -9.93
C TYR A 867 -39.70 67.99 -11.17
N TYR A 868 -38.37 67.98 -11.04
CA TYR A 868 -37.43 67.66 -12.11
C TYR A 868 -36.34 66.71 -11.64
N GLY A 869 -35.75 65.95 -12.55
CA GLY A 869 -34.60 65.12 -12.24
C GLY A 869 -34.06 64.40 -13.46
N ALA A 870 -33.20 63.41 -13.24
CA ALA A 870 -32.67 62.60 -14.33
C ALA A 870 -32.50 61.13 -13.94
N CYS A 871 -32.67 60.25 -14.93
CA CYS A 871 -32.35 58.82 -14.80
C CYS A 871 -31.32 58.41 -15.86
N VAL A 872 -30.31 57.64 -15.46
CA VAL A 872 -29.33 57.02 -16.37
C VAL A 872 -29.80 55.63 -16.80
N GLY A 873 -29.59 55.27 -18.07
CA GLY A 873 -29.83 53.92 -18.54
C GLY A 873 -28.93 52.90 -17.84
N ALA A 874 -29.52 51.84 -17.29
CA ALA A 874 -28.79 50.76 -16.63
C ALA A 874 -27.83 50.04 -17.59
N VAL A 875 -26.68 49.59 -17.06
CA VAL A 875 -25.60 48.96 -17.82
C VAL A 875 -25.44 47.46 -17.52
N SER A 876 -24.69 46.75 -18.37
CA SER A 876 -24.49 45.31 -18.20
C SER A 876 -23.71 44.97 -16.92
N ARG A 877 -24.26 44.10 -16.06
CA ARG A 877 -23.68 43.67 -14.77
C ARG A 877 -23.52 44.79 -13.74
N GLU A 878 -24.36 45.81 -13.79
CA GLU A 878 -24.45 46.82 -12.72
C GLU A 878 -24.86 46.15 -11.39
N SER A 879 -24.25 46.54 -10.26
CA SER A 879 -24.47 45.86 -8.96
C SER A 879 -25.73 46.30 -8.21
N ASP A 880 -26.18 47.53 -8.45
CA ASP A 880 -27.50 48.03 -8.11
C ASP A 880 -28.05 48.73 -9.37
N THR A 881 -29.37 48.70 -9.58
CA THR A 881 -30.03 49.44 -10.67
C THR A 881 -31.19 50.30 -10.16
N THR A 882 -31.32 50.44 -8.83
CA THR A 882 -32.44 51.14 -8.16
C THR A 882 -32.07 52.59 -7.80
N ASN A 883 -30.79 52.92 -7.86
CA ASN A 883 -30.16 54.22 -7.61
C ASN A 883 -29.87 55.03 -8.90
N ASN A 884 -30.26 54.50 -10.07
CA ASN A 884 -30.03 55.10 -11.39
C ASN A 884 -30.92 56.32 -11.69
N CYS A 885 -31.85 56.68 -10.80
CA CYS A 885 -32.65 57.91 -10.88
C CYS A 885 -32.28 58.85 -9.73
N SER A 886 -32.20 60.15 -10.00
CA SER A 886 -31.96 61.15 -8.96
C SER A 886 -33.18 61.35 -8.07
N SER A 887 -32.95 61.84 -6.83
CA SER A 887 -33.99 62.54 -6.08
C SER A 887 -34.56 63.71 -6.90
N ALA A 888 -35.83 64.07 -6.67
CA ALA A 888 -36.44 65.21 -7.34
C ALA A 888 -35.87 66.55 -6.87
N VAL A 889 -35.48 67.38 -7.84
CA VAL A 889 -35.26 68.81 -7.71
C VAL A 889 -36.63 69.50 -7.79
N LYS A 890 -36.96 70.34 -6.82
CA LYS A 890 -38.22 71.12 -6.82
C LYS A 890 -37.96 72.52 -7.35
N VAL A 891 -38.78 72.95 -8.31
CA VAL A 891 -38.75 74.29 -8.92
C VAL A 891 -40.15 74.91 -8.80
N THR A 892 -40.24 76.09 -8.21
CA THR A 892 -41.51 76.79 -7.95
C THR A 892 -41.78 77.83 -9.04
N VAL A 893 -42.86 77.68 -9.80
CA VAL A 893 -43.31 78.73 -10.74
C VAL A 893 -44.17 79.74 -10.00
N THR A 894 -43.71 80.99 -9.94
CA THR A 894 -44.42 82.12 -9.31
C THR A 894 -44.21 83.41 -10.09
N TRP A 895 -45.07 84.41 -9.85
CA TRP A 895 -44.88 85.77 -10.34
C TRP A 895 -45.44 86.77 -9.34
N THR A 896 -45.07 88.03 -9.52
CA THR A 896 -45.57 89.19 -8.76
C THR A 896 -46.23 90.20 -9.71
N GLY A 897 -46.86 91.24 -9.16
CA GLY A 897 -47.73 92.16 -9.92
C GLY A 897 -49.18 91.67 -10.02
N ASN A 898 -50.02 92.49 -10.65
CA ASN A 898 -51.42 92.20 -10.96
C ASN A 898 -51.62 92.16 -12.48
N ALA A 899 -52.56 91.34 -12.94
CA ALA A 899 -53.01 91.32 -14.33
C ALA A 899 -54.03 92.45 -14.58
N ASP A 900 -54.17 92.88 -15.83
CA ASP A 900 -55.20 93.85 -16.23
C ASP A 900 -55.68 93.52 -17.65
N LEU A 901 -56.77 92.75 -17.77
CA LEU A 901 -57.17 92.10 -19.02
C LEU A 901 -58.19 92.92 -19.82
N ILE A 902 -57.71 93.83 -20.66
CA ILE A 902 -58.58 94.59 -21.57
C ILE A 902 -58.93 93.80 -22.84
N ILE A 903 -60.01 94.20 -23.51
CA ILE A 903 -60.25 93.84 -24.91
C ILE A 903 -59.44 94.77 -25.82
N GLY A 904 -58.25 94.33 -26.23
CA GLY A 904 -57.33 95.13 -27.06
C GLY A 904 -57.90 95.48 -28.44
N SER A 905 -58.67 94.57 -29.03
CA SER A 905 -59.46 94.81 -30.24
C SER A 905 -60.77 94.03 -30.23
N PHE A 906 -61.82 94.58 -30.85
CA PHE A 906 -63.08 93.87 -31.11
C PHE A 906 -63.68 94.30 -32.45
N GLY A 907 -64.01 93.35 -33.32
CA GLY A 907 -64.48 93.64 -34.68
C GLY A 907 -65.23 92.50 -35.37
N ARG A 908 -65.97 92.85 -36.42
CA ARG A 908 -66.78 91.92 -37.23
C ARG A 908 -66.32 91.92 -38.69
N ARG A 909 -66.08 90.74 -39.25
CA ARG A 909 -65.81 90.51 -40.67
C ARG A 909 -66.98 89.75 -41.32
N SER A 910 -67.49 90.24 -42.46
CA SER A 910 -68.43 89.45 -43.26
C SER A 910 -67.68 88.34 -44.00
N LEU A 911 -68.26 87.13 -44.00
CA LEU A 911 -67.72 85.99 -44.75
C LEU A 911 -68.38 85.84 -46.13
N GLY A 912 -69.41 86.64 -46.43
CA GLY A 912 -70.03 86.76 -47.76
C GLY A 912 -69.98 88.21 -48.28
N GLY A 913 -69.52 88.39 -49.52
CA GLY A 913 -69.35 89.70 -50.17
C GLY A 913 -70.62 90.29 -50.81
N GLY A 914 -71.78 90.15 -50.16
CA GLY A 914 -73.09 90.60 -50.67
C GLY A 914 -73.96 91.26 -49.60
N LEU A 915 -75.16 91.73 -49.98
CA LEU A 915 -76.06 92.40 -49.05
C LEU A 915 -76.44 91.50 -47.86
N THR A 916 -76.46 92.12 -46.67
CA THR A 916 -76.83 91.49 -45.40
C THR A 916 -78.27 90.97 -45.42
N VAL A 917 -78.44 89.67 -45.20
CA VAL A 917 -79.75 89.00 -45.09
C VAL A 917 -79.76 88.05 -43.87
N PRO A 918 -80.94 87.61 -43.39
CA PRO A 918 -81.03 86.51 -42.43
C PRO A 918 -80.22 85.28 -42.90
N GLY A 919 -79.57 84.59 -41.95
CA GLY A 919 -78.84 83.35 -42.24
C GLY A 919 -77.42 83.49 -42.82
N THR A 920 -76.98 84.65 -43.35
CA THR A 920 -75.55 84.82 -43.70
C THR A 920 -74.65 84.77 -42.46
N ARG A 921 -73.38 84.40 -42.65
CA ARG A 921 -72.38 84.19 -41.58
C ARG A 921 -71.34 85.31 -41.48
N TYR A 922 -70.89 85.57 -40.24
CA TYR A 922 -69.84 86.54 -39.91
C TYR A 922 -68.85 85.92 -38.94
N GLU A 923 -67.62 86.40 -39.02
CA GLU A 923 -66.56 86.14 -38.06
C GLU A 923 -66.50 87.34 -37.10
N TRP A 924 -66.53 87.08 -35.79
CA TRP A 924 -66.20 88.07 -34.76
C TRP A 924 -64.81 87.75 -34.23
N ARG A 925 -63.97 88.79 -34.11
CA ARG A 925 -62.62 88.72 -33.58
C ARG A 925 -62.55 89.62 -32.36
N ALA A 926 -62.07 89.06 -31.25
CA ALA A 926 -61.72 89.83 -30.06
C ALA A 926 -60.35 89.38 -29.56
N SER A 927 -59.52 90.31 -29.13
CA SER A 927 -58.25 90.00 -28.48
C SER A 927 -58.28 90.39 -27.01
N ALA A 928 -57.77 89.52 -26.14
CA ALA A 928 -57.45 89.86 -24.77
C ALA A 928 -55.99 90.35 -24.72
N LEU A 929 -55.75 91.53 -24.16
CA LEU A 929 -54.43 92.13 -23.95
C LEU A 929 -54.25 92.37 -22.45
N ASN A 930 -53.18 91.82 -21.87
CA ASN A 930 -52.80 92.12 -20.50
C ASN A 930 -52.00 93.44 -20.46
N ILE A 931 -52.56 94.49 -19.86
CA ILE A 931 -51.86 95.78 -19.63
C ILE A 931 -51.30 95.91 -18.20
N GLY A 932 -51.46 94.87 -17.37
CA GLY A 932 -50.97 94.81 -15.99
C GLY A 932 -49.47 94.54 -15.89
N ASP A 933 -48.95 94.59 -14.66
CA ASP A 933 -47.54 94.36 -14.35
C ASP A 933 -47.21 92.91 -13.92
N GLY A 934 -48.23 92.07 -13.72
CA GLY A 934 -48.10 90.62 -13.48
C GLY A 934 -48.72 89.77 -14.59
N PHE A 935 -48.40 88.47 -14.60
CA PHE A 935 -49.02 87.51 -15.53
C PHE A 935 -50.50 87.27 -15.18
N ALA A 936 -51.34 87.21 -16.22
CA ALA A 936 -52.72 86.75 -16.15
C ALA A 936 -52.78 85.21 -16.27
N GLU A 937 -53.54 84.57 -15.40
CA GLU A 937 -53.81 83.12 -15.49
C GLU A 937 -54.63 82.77 -16.75
N ALA A 938 -54.55 81.52 -17.21
CA ALA A 938 -55.30 81.07 -18.38
C ALA A 938 -56.82 81.18 -18.13
N THR A 939 -57.52 81.89 -19.01
CA THR A 939 -58.88 82.37 -18.78
C THR A 939 -59.78 82.16 -20.01
N THR A 940 -60.99 82.73 -20.03
CA THR A 940 -61.97 82.56 -21.11
C THR A 940 -62.51 83.89 -21.64
N MET A 941 -62.43 84.08 -22.96
CA MET A 941 -63.17 85.08 -23.70
C MET A 941 -64.61 84.62 -23.92
N ARG A 942 -65.58 85.48 -23.63
CA ARG A 942 -67.02 85.29 -23.79
C ARG A 942 -67.62 86.33 -24.74
N PHE A 943 -68.55 85.91 -25.59
CA PHE A 943 -69.20 86.76 -26.59
C PHE A 943 -70.72 86.74 -26.40
N PHE A 944 -71.35 87.91 -26.37
CA PHE A 944 -72.79 88.09 -26.11
C PHE A 944 -73.52 88.84 -27.24
N ARG A 945 -74.84 88.67 -27.35
CA ARG A 945 -75.69 89.28 -28.38
C ARG A 945 -77.11 89.59 -27.88
N TRP A 946 -77.62 90.77 -28.20
CA TRP A 946 -78.99 91.19 -27.87
C TRP A 946 -79.59 92.17 -28.89
N THR A 947 -80.86 92.56 -28.69
CA THR A 947 -81.73 93.18 -29.72
C THR A 947 -82.59 94.38 -29.30
N THR A 948 -82.85 94.57 -28.00
CA THR A 948 -84.04 95.31 -27.53
C THR A 948 -83.76 96.51 -26.61
N THR A 949 -82.49 96.73 -26.23
CA THR A 949 -82.04 97.74 -25.28
C THR A 949 -80.71 98.35 -25.74
N GLU A 950 -80.44 99.63 -25.41
CA GLU A 950 -79.10 100.24 -25.60
C GLU A 950 -78.13 99.95 -24.43
N THR A 951 -78.54 99.07 -23.51
CA THR A 951 -77.84 98.74 -22.26
C THR A 951 -77.74 97.23 -22.12
N PHE A 952 -76.54 96.72 -21.87
CA PHE A 952 -76.30 95.31 -21.59
C PHE A 952 -76.92 94.91 -20.24
N ASP A 953 -77.67 93.80 -20.21
CA ASP A 953 -78.34 93.29 -19.01
C ASP A 953 -78.42 91.75 -18.92
N SER A 954 -79.12 91.22 -17.91
CA SER A 954 -79.15 89.79 -17.60
C SER A 954 -79.96 88.91 -18.56
N GLU A 955 -80.73 89.48 -19.49
CA GLU A 955 -81.44 88.72 -20.52
C GLU A 955 -80.60 88.52 -21.82
N ASP A 956 -79.39 89.09 -21.87
CA ASP A 956 -78.53 89.06 -23.05
C ASP A 956 -77.88 87.69 -23.30
N SER A 957 -77.97 87.22 -24.55
CA SER A 957 -77.61 85.84 -24.89
C SER A 957 -76.10 85.67 -25.10
N LEU A 958 -75.47 84.80 -24.31
CA LEU A 958 -74.13 84.26 -24.60
C LEU A 958 -74.17 83.46 -25.92
N VAL A 959 -73.34 83.83 -26.89
CA VAL A 959 -73.28 83.23 -28.24
C VAL A 959 -71.99 82.46 -28.52
N GLY A 960 -70.99 82.52 -27.63
CA GLY A 960 -69.81 81.65 -27.72
C GLY A 960 -68.74 81.96 -26.69
N THR A 961 -67.82 81.01 -26.49
CA THR A 961 -66.65 81.13 -25.61
C THR A 961 -65.38 80.62 -26.29
N ARG A 962 -64.22 81.10 -25.82
CA ARG A 962 -62.88 80.70 -26.27
C ARG A 962 -61.89 80.79 -25.13
N ALA A 963 -60.97 79.83 -25.02
CA ALA A 963 -59.86 79.93 -24.07
C ALA A 963 -58.89 81.05 -24.49
N ILE A 964 -58.28 81.68 -23.49
CA ILE A 964 -57.16 82.62 -23.57
C ILE A 964 -56.02 81.99 -22.75
N PRO A 965 -54.78 81.88 -23.30
CA PRO A 965 -53.65 81.31 -22.56
C PRO A 965 -53.20 82.24 -21.41
N VAL A 966 -52.20 81.80 -20.64
CA VAL A 966 -51.48 82.70 -19.72
C VAL A 966 -50.86 83.85 -20.51
N LEU A 967 -51.13 85.11 -20.10
CA LEU A 967 -50.62 86.31 -20.76
C LEU A 967 -49.68 87.07 -19.82
N GLY A 968 -48.42 87.26 -20.22
CA GLY A 968 -47.47 88.14 -19.54
C GLY A 968 -47.81 89.62 -19.73
N PRO A 969 -47.14 90.52 -18.99
CA PRO A 969 -47.28 91.97 -19.16
C PRO A 969 -47.08 92.41 -20.63
N GLY A 970 -48.12 93.03 -21.21
CA GLY A 970 -48.13 93.49 -22.60
C GLY A 970 -48.43 92.42 -23.67
N GLU A 971 -48.67 91.16 -23.31
CA GLU A 971 -49.05 90.12 -24.28
C GLU A 971 -50.53 90.19 -24.69
N GLU A 972 -50.78 89.93 -25.97
CA GLU A 972 -52.13 89.93 -26.58
C GLU A 972 -52.42 88.58 -27.27
N SER A 973 -53.63 88.05 -27.07
CA SER A 973 -54.14 86.84 -27.73
C SER A 973 -55.44 87.11 -28.46
N GLU A 974 -55.41 87.09 -29.80
CA GLU A 974 -56.61 87.16 -30.66
C GLU A 974 -57.36 85.82 -30.64
N THR A 975 -58.68 85.87 -30.47
CA THR A 975 -59.55 84.71 -30.65
C THR A 975 -60.82 85.07 -31.42
N LYS A 976 -61.51 84.05 -31.96
CA LYS A 976 -62.64 84.26 -32.86
C LYS A 976 -63.79 83.27 -32.73
N ILE A 977 -65.00 83.75 -33.02
CA ILE A 977 -66.21 82.94 -33.20
C ILE A 977 -66.88 83.22 -34.54
N GLU A 978 -67.64 82.25 -35.05
CA GLU A 978 -68.44 82.40 -36.27
C GLU A 978 -69.92 82.22 -35.96
N LEU A 979 -70.76 83.15 -36.43
CA LEU A 979 -72.19 83.22 -36.12
C LEU A 979 -73.00 83.54 -37.39
N ALA A 980 -74.23 83.02 -37.45
CA ALA A 980 -75.23 83.46 -38.41
C ALA A 980 -76.08 84.62 -37.84
N PHE A 981 -76.66 85.47 -38.71
CA PHE A 981 -77.66 86.44 -38.25
C PHE A 981 -78.99 85.72 -38.00
N PRO A 982 -79.68 86.02 -36.88
CA PRO A 982 -81.02 85.51 -36.63
C PRO A 982 -82.02 85.97 -37.70
N GLU A 983 -83.19 85.35 -37.70
CA GLU A 983 -84.28 85.75 -38.59
C GLU A 983 -85.03 86.96 -38.01
N GLY A 984 -85.07 88.06 -38.76
CA GLY A 984 -85.69 89.32 -38.37
C GLY A 984 -84.86 90.54 -38.76
N ALA A 985 -85.52 91.67 -39.01
CA ALA A 985 -84.86 92.95 -39.24
C ALA A 985 -84.78 93.72 -37.91
N ALA A 986 -83.60 93.75 -37.30
CA ALA A 986 -83.34 94.41 -36.01
C ALA A 986 -81.96 95.07 -35.97
N THR A 987 -81.77 95.98 -35.01
CA THR A 987 -80.43 96.35 -34.55
C THR A 987 -79.95 95.23 -33.63
N TYR A 988 -78.74 94.72 -33.88
CA TYR A 988 -78.09 93.82 -32.93
C TYR A 988 -76.91 94.53 -32.27
N TYR A 989 -76.80 94.34 -30.96
CA TYR A 989 -75.66 94.75 -30.15
C TYR A 989 -74.85 93.51 -29.79
N HIS A 990 -73.53 93.68 -29.72
CA HIS A 990 -72.56 92.61 -29.53
C HIS A 990 -71.52 93.05 -28.50
N ARG A 991 -71.15 92.15 -27.58
CA ARG A 991 -70.14 92.41 -26.54
C ARG A 991 -69.15 91.26 -26.49
N ALA A 992 -67.86 91.58 -26.41
CA ALA A 992 -66.83 90.64 -25.99
C ALA A 992 -66.43 90.99 -24.56
N CYS A 993 -66.17 89.98 -23.72
CA CYS A 993 -65.63 90.12 -22.38
C CYS A 993 -64.59 89.02 -22.15
N VAL A 994 -63.47 89.35 -21.50
CA VAL A 994 -62.54 88.34 -20.98
C VAL A 994 -62.79 88.13 -19.49
N ASP A 995 -62.87 86.87 -19.06
CA ASP A 995 -63.16 86.53 -17.67
C ASP A 995 -62.03 86.99 -16.73
N THR A 996 -62.42 87.70 -15.67
CA THR A 996 -61.54 88.13 -14.57
C THR A 996 -60.70 86.99 -14.01
N VAL A 997 -59.39 87.21 -13.91
CA VAL A 997 -58.42 86.30 -13.31
C VAL A 997 -58.17 86.61 -11.84
N ALA A 998 -57.48 85.70 -11.14
CA ALA A 998 -56.94 86.03 -9.82
C ALA A 998 -55.93 87.19 -9.94
N HIS A 999 -55.97 88.12 -8.98
CA HIS A 999 -55.10 89.31 -8.95
C HIS A 999 -55.24 90.24 -10.17
N GLU A 1000 -56.48 90.49 -10.62
CA GLU A 1000 -56.79 91.52 -11.61
C GLU A 1000 -56.89 92.93 -10.98
N SER A 1001 -56.24 93.95 -11.54
CA SER A 1001 -56.21 95.32 -11.00
C SER A 1001 -57.46 96.15 -11.29
N ASP A 1002 -58.07 96.01 -12.47
CA ASP A 1002 -59.33 96.67 -12.84
C ASP A 1002 -60.25 95.73 -13.63
N SER A 1003 -61.06 94.95 -12.91
CA SER A 1003 -62.08 94.06 -13.49
C SER A 1003 -63.26 94.79 -14.17
N THR A 1004 -63.25 96.12 -14.28
CA THR A 1004 -64.33 96.90 -14.89
C THR A 1004 -64.11 97.19 -16.37
N ASN A 1005 -62.90 96.96 -16.88
CA ASN A 1005 -62.49 97.31 -18.24
C ASN A 1005 -62.48 96.12 -19.23
N ASN A 1006 -62.68 94.89 -18.73
CA ASN A 1006 -62.56 93.61 -19.45
C ASN A 1006 -63.51 93.39 -20.64
N CYS A 1007 -64.33 94.37 -21.02
CA CYS A 1007 -65.38 94.22 -22.02
C CYS A 1007 -65.41 95.36 -23.05
N ALA A 1008 -65.64 95.02 -24.31
CA ALA A 1008 -65.87 95.98 -25.40
C ALA A 1008 -67.17 95.66 -26.16
N GLU A 1009 -67.85 96.72 -26.64
CA GLU A 1009 -69.15 96.64 -27.29
C GLU A 1009 -69.14 97.25 -28.70
N ILE A 1010 -69.84 96.61 -29.64
CA ILE A 1010 -70.12 97.13 -30.98
C ILE A 1010 -71.59 96.90 -31.35
N SER A 1011 -72.16 97.78 -32.18
CA SER A 1011 -73.54 97.66 -32.66
C SER A 1011 -73.62 97.62 -34.18
N GLY A 1012 -74.69 97.05 -34.72
CA GLY A 1012 -74.93 96.99 -36.16
C GLY A 1012 -76.40 96.83 -36.53
N GLN A 1013 -76.88 97.69 -37.43
CA GLN A 1013 -78.22 97.57 -38.00
C GLN A 1013 -78.25 96.60 -39.19
N VAL A 1014 -79.32 95.78 -39.26
CA VAL A 1014 -79.71 95.02 -40.45
C VAL A 1014 -81.03 95.60 -40.96
N GLY A 1015 -81.07 96.07 -42.21
CA GLY A 1015 -82.25 96.73 -42.79
C GLY A 1015 -82.36 96.52 -44.29
N HIS A 1016 -83.59 96.53 -44.81
CA HIS A 1016 -83.92 96.25 -46.22
C HIS A 1016 -83.56 97.40 -47.17
N GLY A 1017 -82.26 97.60 -47.41
CA GLY A 1017 -81.72 98.41 -48.52
C GLY A 1017 -81.81 99.93 -48.32
N GLY A 1018 -80.70 100.68 -48.32
CA GLY A 1018 -79.31 100.24 -48.37
C GLY A 1018 -78.37 101.43 -48.13
N GLY A 1019 -77.38 101.27 -47.24
CA GLY A 1019 -76.49 102.34 -46.80
C GLY A 1019 -76.42 102.42 -45.27
N THR A 1020 -75.62 101.55 -44.66
CA THR A 1020 -75.46 101.50 -43.20
C THR A 1020 -74.29 102.37 -42.75
N VAL A 1021 -74.53 103.30 -41.83
CA VAL A 1021 -73.46 104.10 -41.19
C VAL A 1021 -72.96 103.37 -39.94
N LEU A 1022 -71.66 103.06 -39.90
CA LEU A 1022 -71.01 102.62 -38.66
C LEU A 1022 -70.83 103.82 -37.71
N ARG A 1023 -71.24 103.65 -36.44
CA ARG A 1023 -70.87 104.55 -35.34
C ARG A 1023 -69.98 103.80 -34.37
N HIS A 1024 -68.67 104.00 -34.48
CA HIS A 1024 -67.77 103.63 -33.39
C HIS A 1024 -68.03 104.54 -32.18
N ARG A 1025 -68.26 103.94 -31.02
CA ARG A 1025 -68.17 104.64 -29.73
C ARG A 1025 -66.80 104.28 -29.14
N ALA A 1026 -65.85 105.20 -29.24
CA ALA A 1026 -64.57 105.03 -28.56
C ALA A 1026 -64.78 105.00 -27.03
N PRO A 1027 -63.99 104.24 -26.27
CA PRO A 1027 -64.03 104.28 -24.81
C PRO A 1027 -63.80 105.71 -24.30
N THR A 1028 -64.65 106.17 -23.38
CA THR A 1028 -64.45 107.48 -22.73
C THR A 1028 -63.38 107.34 -21.65
N SER A 1029 -62.13 107.62 -22.01
CA SER A 1029 -61.02 107.67 -21.08
C SER A 1029 -61.33 108.63 -19.91
N ARG A 1030 -61.39 108.10 -18.69
CA ARG A 1030 -61.14 108.87 -17.47
C ARG A 1030 -59.74 108.52 -16.99
N ALA A 1031 -58.98 109.54 -16.61
CA ALA A 1031 -57.76 109.39 -15.85
C ALA A 1031 -58.05 108.65 -14.52
N ARG A 1032 -57.07 107.97 -13.91
CA ARG A 1032 -55.67 108.42 -13.83
C ARG A 1032 -54.69 107.31 -13.53
#